data_AF-A0AAE0RZU6-F1
#
_entry.id   AF-A0AAE0RZU6-F1
#
_cell.length_a   1.000
_cell.length_b   1.000
_cell.length_c   1.000
_cell.angle_alpha   90.00
_cell.angle_beta   90.00
_cell.angle_gamma   90.00
#
_symmetry.space_group_name_H-M   'P 1'
#
loop_
_entity.id
_entity.type
_entity.pdbx_description
1 polymer ?
#
loop_
_entity_poly.entity_id
_entity_poly.type
_entity_poly.pdbx_seq_one_letter_code
_entity_poly.pdbx_strand_id
1 'polypeptide(L)'
;MYMFVAGALFAQTNVPFSKQAVFVESYSPTDVTIKATGAGVDIDKAEIDAQKAAVYFVLLSGTDPVLQTDEEKKKFQQVIEDFFITSKVLSYVSYVGNDVIKRIKTDSGLKIEKFIRVNREKLVKDLSDKGILVSRQDLLKSVGNPFIMVLPEVPKGKNPLEALNDPDIRKGSQVIEGYLTSRQYEVVVPEQLQTITELTELQAGMKGIEEDMSYQLAMSIGSDVYITYTIEVTNTYVGKKGIVGCRAYETTTARLLGTETGYSKERPGSADAVVIEEAMNDAIEKVLSRVNAYWKSDMEKGRQYKLVFKFLNKFEDVYEVTDFIDESLSAVTKARKQIVATEKTIDYVIWQNKYETTSEMFADINKKVKESGMFKLQRINVNRNSMVFAQVSPSRVVPEWIKTSKHPRYARSQYWLGIGVSRGENAREKSVDNARREIATQLMVSVEGTMSVKTEALMKNFAEDIEQSTIDQTNTKTKISNVSGIEIAETFEDKDGNVYALAVLSKDAYFEVLQSELDGLVSQVQSEKKSMLSALKQGDFGISLQSLTRARELLPLLLPKIAYYNSLGGQDRREYKIENLQEITKSFANAMSSLVISKVDGDNQKCKANSKLPNPFVVKAQISDLPLVGGSIVFKFGDEVIGKAETNSEGVANFTFVPTVAMAREKKSEIAAFMYLPSVFPSLKREVEKIKLYFTIYVTFKPFFYSLEVIGIGSKKNKSEVYTKLMTMLKDQGGLIQKVSPLQVRCVLQSEPKKEVQGFGGNVYSQTITATILFVGEDGSTITTLNGSGKSVGKNEENALEKAIDALQVDKSDLASAIVKVTDEEVSQ
;
A
#
# COMPACT_ATOMS: atom_id res chain seq x y z
N MET A 1 -111.06 21.97 24.54
CA MET A 1 -109.91 22.41 23.72
C MET A 1 -108.66 22.12 24.52
N TYR A 2 -107.96 21.03 24.17
CA TYR A 2 -106.76 20.56 24.87
C TYR A 2 -105.57 21.44 24.53
N MET A 3 -104.79 21.87 25.53
CA MET A 3 -103.46 22.42 25.34
C MET A 3 -102.50 21.64 26.24
N PHE A 4 -101.69 20.78 25.62
CA PHE A 4 -100.55 20.10 26.20
C PHE A 4 -99.43 21.12 26.47
N VAL A 5 -98.90 21.15 27.69
CA VAL A 5 -97.56 21.69 27.95
C VAL A 5 -96.69 20.54 28.43
N ALA A 6 -95.74 20.17 27.57
CA ALA A 6 -94.68 19.22 27.86
C ALA A 6 -93.67 19.87 28.80
N GLY A 7 -93.55 19.35 30.02
CA GLY A 7 -92.42 19.63 30.92
C GLY A 7 -91.25 18.73 30.55
N ALA A 8 -90.22 19.28 29.92
CA ALA A 8 -88.94 18.61 29.77
C ALA A 8 -88.23 18.56 31.14
N LEU A 9 -88.07 17.37 31.71
CA LEU A 9 -87.12 17.15 32.81
C LEU A 9 -85.71 17.41 32.28
N PHE A 10 -85.07 18.49 32.75
CA PHE A 10 -83.61 18.61 32.66
C PHE A 10 -83.00 17.56 33.59
N ALA A 11 -82.40 16.51 33.03
CA ALA A 11 -81.59 15.57 33.79
C ALA A 11 -80.44 16.34 34.46
N GLN A 12 -80.36 16.26 35.79
CA GLN A 12 -79.25 16.83 36.56
C GLN A 12 -77.96 16.08 36.17
N THR A 13 -77.03 16.77 35.50
CA THR A 13 -75.75 16.18 35.11
C THR A 13 -74.91 15.82 36.34
N ASN A 14 -74.22 14.68 36.27
CA ASN A 14 -73.31 14.21 37.28
C ASN A 14 -71.91 14.81 37.14
N VAL A 15 -71.57 15.40 35.99
CA VAL A 15 -70.27 16.03 35.69
C VAL A 15 -70.03 17.24 36.62
N PRO A 16 -68.78 17.54 37.03
CA PRO A 16 -68.52 18.71 37.88
C PRO A 16 -68.94 20.02 37.24
N PHE A 17 -69.47 20.92 38.06
CA PHE A 17 -69.86 22.27 37.67
C PHE A 17 -68.65 23.18 37.55
N SER A 18 -67.71 23.14 38.51
CA SER A 18 -66.58 24.06 38.51
C SER A 18 -65.55 23.75 37.41
N LYS A 19 -65.17 22.47 37.25
CA LYS A 19 -64.07 22.01 36.36
C LYS A 19 -62.73 22.76 36.52
N GLN A 20 -62.55 23.50 37.61
CA GLN A 20 -61.34 24.30 37.87
C GLN A 20 -60.47 23.53 38.85
N ALA A 21 -59.27 23.18 38.41
CA ALA A 21 -58.29 22.50 39.24
C ALA A 21 -56.88 22.75 38.73
N VAL A 22 -55.89 22.55 39.61
CA VAL A 22 -54.46 22.67 39.31
C VAL A 22 -53.73 21.50 39.95
N PHE A 23 -52.80 20.91 39.21
CA PHE A 23 -51.90 19.89 39.74
C PHE A 23 -50.97 20.48 40.81
N VAL A 24 -50.75 19.74 41.90
CA VAL A 24 -49.88 20.18 43.01
C VAL A 24 -48.63 19.32 43.09
N GLU A 25 -48.80 18.00 43.21
CA GLU A 25 -47.69 17.05 43.32
C GLU A 25 -48.15 15.61 43.02
N SER A 26 -47.22 14.75 42.62
CA SER A 26 -47.38 13.30 42.69
C SER A 26 -47.07 12.86 44.13
N TYR A 27 -48.09 12.43 44.88
CA TYR A 27 -47.93 12.00 46.28
C TYR A 27 -47.34 10.59 46.39
N SER A 28 -47.75 9.70 45.47
CA SER A 28 -47.24 8.35 45.32
C SER A 28 -47.26 7.96 43.84
N PRO A 29 -46.73 6.79 43.45
CA PRO A 29 -46.85 6.29 42.07
C PRO A 29 -48.29 6.14 41.58
N THR A 30 -49.27 6.11 42.48
CA THR A 30 -50.69 5.86 42.18
C THR A 30 -51.58 7.05 42.49
N ASP A 31 -51.13 8.00 43.31
CA ASP A 31 -51.95 9.09 43.84
C ASP A 31 -51.35 10.46 43.53
N VAL A 32 -52.17 11.32 42.92
CA VAL A 32 -51.81 12.71 42.61
C VAL A 32 -52.62 13.67 43.47
N THR A 33 -51.96 14.69 44.02
CA THR A 33 -52.62 15.75 44.79
C THR A 33 -53.03 16.87 43.84
N ILE A 34 -54.33 17.16 43.83
CA ILE A 34 -54.95 18.19 43.01
C ILE A 34 -55.53 19.27 43.92
N LYS A 35 -55.26 20.53 43.63
CA LYS A 35 -55.99 21.64 44.23
C LYS A 35 -57.21 21.92 43.35
N ALA A 36 -58.39 21.53 43.81
CA ALA A 36 -59.62 21.63 43.04
C ALA A 36 -60.60 22.63 43.66
N THR A 37 -61.27 23.36 42.79
CA THR A 37 -62.38 24.24 43.15
C THR A 37 -63.68 23.47 42.99
N GLY A 38 -64.58 23.60 43.97
CA GLY A 38 -65.94 23.09 43.87
C GLY A 38 -66.96 24.16 44.22
N ALA A 39 -68.12 24.10 43.56
CA ALA A 39 -69.23 25.02 43.76
C ALA A 39 -70.48 24.26 44.24
N GLY A 40 -71.18 24.82 45.22
CA GLY A 40 -72.40 24.22 45.76
C GLY A 40 -73.24 25.20 46.56
N VAL A 41 -74.51 24.87 46.80
CA VAL A 41 -75.41 25.68 47.64
C VAL A 41 -75.01 25.63 49.13
N ASP A 42 -74.28 24.60 49.52
CA ASP A 42 -73.74 24.36 50.86
C ASP A 42 -72.31 23.79 50.75
N ILE A 43 -71.63 23.65 51.90
CA ILE A 43 -70.22 23.20 51.94
C ILE A 43 -70.10 21.75 51.45
N ASP A 44 -71.03 20.87 51.82
CA ASP A 44 -70.99 19.46 51.47
C ASP A 44 -71.10 19.26 49.95
N LYS A 45 -72.02 19.98 49.29
CA LYS A 45 -72.16 19.95 47.83
C LYS A 45 -70.96 20.58 47.12
N ALA A 46 -70.41 21.66 47.66
CA ALA A 46 -69.21 22.28 47.11
C ALA A 46 -68.00 21.34 47.23
N GLU A 47 -67.92 20.53 48.29
CA GLU A 47 -66.86 19.54 48.47
C GLU A 47 -66.99 18.35 47.51
N ILE A 48 -68.21 17.84 47.31
CA ILE A 48 -68.47 16.81 46.30
C ILE A 48 -68.12 17.33 44.90
N ASP A 49 -68.51 18.57 44.56
CA ASP A 49 -68.15 19.18 43.28
C ASP A 49 -66.63 19.35 43.12
N ALA A 50 -65.92 19.69 44.19
CA ALA A 50 -64.46 19.81 44.17
C ALA A 50 -63.79 18.45 43.88
N GLN A 51 -64.26 17.36 44.51
CA GLN A 51 -63.77 16.00 44.25
C GLN A 51 -64.05 15.57 42.82
N LYS A 52 -65.24 15.86 42.30
CA LYS A 52 -65.58 15.64 40.89
C LYS A 52 -64.67 16.45 39.97
N ALA A 53 -64.39 17.71 40.29
CA ALA A 53 -63.50 18.58 39.53
C ALA A 53 -62.06 18.05 39.53
N ALA A 54 -61.58 17.51 40.66
CA ALA A 54 -60.27 16.86 40.76
C ALA A 54 -60.18 15.63 39.85
N VAL A 55 -61.17 14.73 39.90
CA VAL A 55 -61.21 13.54 39.04
C VAL A 55 -61.32 13.93 37.56
N TYR A 56 -62.17 14.92 37.23
CA TYR A 56 -62.30 15.44 35.87
C TYR A 56 -60.99 16.01 35.36
N PHE A 57 -60.27 16.74 36.20
CA PHE A 57 -58.96 17.26 35.85
C PHE A 57 -57.99 16.13 35.50
N VAL A 58 -57.88 15.09 36.33
CA VAL A 58 -57.00 13.94 36.08
C VAL A 58 -57.39 13.18 34.80
N LEU A 59 -58.69 13.12 34.48
CA LEU A 59 -59.17 12.37 33.31
C LEU A 59 -59.04 13.12 31.99
N LEU A 60 -59.38 14.41 31.97
CA LEU A 60 -59.67 15.16 30.75
C LEU A 60 -58.90 16.49 30.66
N SER A 61 -58.33 16.99 31.75
CA SER A 61 -57.64 18.28 31.79
C SER A 61 -56.21 18.14 32.33
N GLY A 62 -55.53 19.25 32.57
CA GLY A 62 -54.13 19.23 33.00
C GLY A 62 -53.15 18.97 31.85
N THR A 63 -51.87 18.89 32.19
CA THR A 63 -50.78 18.67 31.22
C THR A 63 -50.76 17.24 30.69
N ASP A 64 -51.20 16.28 31.51
CA ASP A 64 -51.10 14.84 31.26
C ASP A 64 -52.39 14.09 31.66
N PRO A 65 -53.53 14.36 30.98
CA PRO A 65 -54.78 13.66 31.26
C PRO A 65 -54.68 12.16 31.00
N VAL A 66 -55.44 11.35 31.76
CA VAL A 66 -55.54 9.89 31.55
C VAL A 66 -56.10 9.55 30.16
N LEU A 67 -57.06 10.32 29.66
CA LEU A 67 -57.62 10.17 28.32
C LEU A 67 -56.83 11.04 27.34
N GLN A 68 -56.05 10.40 26.48
CA GLN A 68 -55.06 11.06 25.64
C GLN A 68 -55.56 11.23 24.20
N THR A 69 -56.15 10.18 23.61
CA THR A 69 -56.56 10.18 22.19
C THR A 69 -57.98 10.70 21.99
N ASP A 70 -58.27 11.20 20.78
CA ASP A 70 -59.63 11.64 20.42
C ASP A 70 -60.65 10.49 20.46
N GLU A 71 -60.20 9.27 20.16
CA GLU A 71 -61.05 8.08 20.25
C GLU A 71 -61.39 7.73 21.71
N GLU A 72 -60.41 7.75 22.62
CA GLU A 72 -60.60 7.54 24.06
C GLU A 72 -61.58 8.56 24.64
N LYS A 73 -61.39 9.85 24.30
CA LYS A 73 -62.30 10.93 24.70
C LYS A 73 -63.71 10.73 24.16
N LYS A 74 -63.84 10.32 22.90
CA LYS A 74 -65.14 10.04 22.27
C LYS A 74 -65.86 8.85 22.92
N LYS A 75 -65.14 7.78 23.25
CA LYS A 75 -65.69 6.61 23.99
C LYS A 75 -66.08 7.00 25.42
N PHE A 76 -65.23 7.76 26.11
CA PHE A 76 -65.52 8.22 27.47
C PHE A 76 -66.74 9.14 27.54
N GLN A 77 -66.92 10.02 26.55
CA GLN A 77 -68.05 10.95 26.50
C GLN A 77 -69.41 10.21 26.49
N GLN A 78 -69.45 8.97 26.00
CA GLN A 78 -70.68 8.14 26.00
C GLN A 78 -71.05 7.61 27.38
N VAL A 79 -70.11 7.56 28.33
CA VAL A 79 -70.31 7.02 29.69
C VAL A 79 -70.05 8.05 30.79
N ILE A 80 -69.83 9.32 30.42
CA ILE A 80 -69.34 10.35 31.34
C ILE A 80 -70.28 10.56 32.53
N GLU A 81 -71.60 10.54 32.29
CA GLU A 81 -72.61 10.73 33.34
C GLU A 81 -72.59 9.60 34.38
N ASP A 82 -72.36 8.36 33.95
CA ASP A 82 -72.26 7.19 34.83
C ASP A 82 -70.93 7.15 35.60
N PHE A 83 -69.89 7.77 35.05
CA PHE A 83 -68.55 7.81 35.65
C PHE A 83 -68.48 8.82 36.79
N PHE A 84 -69.22 9.93 36.70
CA PHE A 84 -69.24 10.99 37.70
C PHE A 84 -70.33 10.85 38.78
N ILE A 85 -70.97 9.69 38.90
CA ILE A 85 -71.84 9.38 40.04
C ILE A 85 -71.01 9.50 41.33
N THR A 86 -71.55 10.21 42.33
CA THR A 86 -70.83 10.58 43.56
C THR A 86 -70.16 9.38 44.25
N SER A 87 -70.85 8.25 44.37
CA SER A 87 -70.30 7.04 44.99
C SER A 87 -69.07 6.48 44.27
N LYS A 88 -69.02 6.57 42.93
CA LYS A 88 -67.86 6.14 42.14
C LYS A 88 -66.71 7.14 42.26
N VAL A 89 -67.00 8.43 42.16
CA VAL A 89 -65.99 9.50 42.30
C VAL A 89 -65.27 9.38 43.63
N LEU A 90 -66.01 9.15 44.72
CA LEU A 90 -65.45 8.92 46.05
C LEU A 90 -64.52 7.70 46.11
N SER A 91 -64.78 6.67 45.31
CA SER A 91 -63.91 5.47 45.28
C SER A 91 -62.54 5.72 44.64
N TYR A 92 -62.43 6.78 43.81
CA TYR A 92 -61.20 7.25 43.19
C TYR A 92 -60.44 8.27 44.04
N VAL A 93 -61.07 8.83 45.07
CA VAL A 93 -60.44 9.79 45.97
C VAL A 93 -59.85 9.05 47.16
N SER A 94 -58.53 9.14 47.33
CA SER A 94 -57.82 8.48 48.45
C SER A 94 -57.71 9.37 49.68
N TYR A 95 -57.79 10.69 49.51
CA TYR A 95 -57.75 11.64 50.62
C TYR A 95 -58.37 12.98 50.22
N VAL A 96 -58.99 13.65 51.20
CA VAL A 96 -59.46 15.03 51.09
C VAL A 96 -58.88 15.82 52.25
N GLY A 97 -58.28 16.97 51.97
CA GLY A 97 -57.76 17.87 53.01
C GLY A 97 -58.86 18.26 54.01
N ASN A 98 -58.53 18.35 55.30
CA ASN A 98 -59.50 18.77 56.30
C ASN A 98 -59.86 20.26 56.15
N ASP A 99 -58.88 21.08 55.77
CA ASP A 99 -59.03 22.52 55.68
C ASP A 99 -59.54 22.98 54.31
N VAL A 100 -60.38 24.03 54.34
CA VAL A 100 -60.76 24.80 53.14
C VAL A 100 -59.70 25.88 52.92
N ILE A 101 -58.95 25.75 51.83
CA ILE A 101 -57.85 26.68 51.48
C ILE A 101 -58.40 28.08 51.18
N LYS A 102 -59.55 28.12 50.50
CA LYS A 102 -60.21 29.36 50.11
C LYS A 102 -61.72 29.13 50.03
N ARG A 103 -62.51 30.08 50.54
CA ARG A 103 -63.98 30.08 50.47
C ARG A 103 -64.48 31.41 49.92
N ILE A 104 -65.32 31.38 48.89
CA ILE A 104 -65.94 32.55 48.27
C ILE A 104 -67.45 32.37 48.28
N LYS A 105 -68.20 33.33 48.82
CA LYS A 105 -69.67 33.36 48.71
C LYS A 105 -70.07 33.91 47.34
N THR A 106 -71.07 33.32 46.71
CA THR A 106 -71.59 33.69 45.39
C THR A 106 -73.11 33.82 45.47
N ASP A 107 -73.74 34.47 44.50
CA ASP A 107 -75.20 34.69 44.50
C ASP A 107 -76.01 33.38 44.48
N SER A 108 -75.41 32.29 44.00
CA SER A 108 -76.00 30.96 43.86
C SER A 108 -75.49 29.93 44.88
N GLY A 109 -74.68 30.34 45.87
CA GLY A 109 -74.10 29.44 46.87
C GLY A 109 -72.70 29.84 47.31
N LEU A 110 -71.78 28.88 47.37
CA LEU A 110 -70.38 29.10 47.73
C LEU A 110 -69.44 28.29 46.84
N LYS A 111 -68.21 28.79 46.67
CA LYS A 111 -67.08 28.09 46.07
C LYS A 111 -66.02 27.82 47.12
N ILE A 112 -65.45 26.62 47.11
CA ILE A 112 -64.31 26.25 47.96
C ILE A 112 -63.15 25.74 47.13
N GLU A 113 -61.92 25.93 47.63
CA GLU A 113 -60.72 25.25 47.16
C GLU A 113 -60.20 24.28 48.22
N LYS A 114 -59.94 23.03 47.84
CA LYS A 114 -59.34 22.00 48.72
C LYS A 114 -58.26 21.19 47.99
N PHE A 115 -57.35 20.61 48.76
CA PHE A 115 -56.43 19.58 48.27
C PHE A 115 -57.13 18.22 48.28
N ILE A 116 -57.10 17.52 47.15
CA ILE A 116 -57.77 16.25 46.94
C ILE A 116 -56.77 15.29 46.30
N ARG A 117 -56.57 14.11 46.89
CA ARG A 117 -55.74 13.07 46.30
C ARG A 117 -56.59 12.12 45.48
N VAL A 118 -56.21 11.96 44.23
CA VAL A 118 -56.91 11.10 43.27
C VAL A 118 -56.03 9.90 42.94
N ASN A 119 -56.59 8.70 43.12
CA ASN A 119 -55.93 7.45 42.76
C ASN A 119 -56.08 7.19 41.26
N ARG A 120 -55.00 7.46 40.53
CA ARG A 120 -54.90 7.34 39.08
C ARG A 120 -55.01 5.89 38.62
N GLU A 121 -54.45 4.95 39.38
CA GLU A 121 -54.46 3.52 39.01
C GLU A 121 -55.89 2.96 38.96
N LYS A 122 -56.72 3.26 39.95
CA LYS A 122 -58.14 2.86 39.96
C LYS A 122 -58.92 3.45 38.78
N LEU A 123 -58.65 4.71 38.43
CA LEU A 123 -59.27 5.37 37.28
C LEU A 123 -58.92 4.65 35.98
N VAL A 124 -57.63 4.37 35.77
CA VAL A 124 -57.13 3.66 34.58
C VAL A 124 -57.74 2.25 34.51
N LYS A 125 -57.86 1.55 35.64
CA LYS A 125 -58.47 0.23 35.70
C LYS A 125 -59.94 0.23 35.30
N ASP A 126 -60.78 1.09 35.89
CA ASP A 126 -62.22 1.14 35.55
C ASP A 126 -62.45 1.54 34.08
N LEU A 127 -61.63 2.46 33.54
CA LEU A 127 -61.69 2.82 32.12
C LEU A 127 -61.26 1.67 31.19
N SER A 128 -60.30 0.85 31.62
CA SER A 128 -59.87 -0.33 30.87
C SER A 128 -60.94 -1.43 30.90
N ASP A 129 -61.55 -1.69 32.06
CA ASP A 129 -62.63 -2.66 32.23
C ASP A 129 -63.86 -2.29 31.38
N LYS A 130 -64.05 -1.00 31.08
CA LYS A 130 -65.11 -0.48 30.19
C LYS A 130 -64.74 -0.45 28.70
N GLY A 131 -63.54 -0.88 28.32
CA GLY A 131 -63.05 -0.85 26.95
C GLY A 131 -62.82 0.55 26.38
N ILE A 132 -62.71 1.57 27.24
CA ILE A 132 -62.46 2.96 26.85
C ILE A 132 -60.96 3.15 26.64
N LEU A 133 -60.17 2.66 27.61
CA LEU A 133 -58.74 2.51 27.46
C LEU A 133 -58.46 1.08 26.97
N VAL A 134 -57.54 0.94 26.03
CA VAL A 134 -56.95 -0.37 25.75
C VAL A 134 -56.17 -0.77 27.00
N SER A 135 -56.50 -1.94 27.58
CA SER A 135 -55.81 -2.39 28.78
C SER A 135 -54.32 -2.52 28.48
N ARG A 136 -53.48 -2.21 29.48
CA ARG A 136 -52.03 -2.34 29.34
C ARG A 136 -51.62 -3.75 28.90
N GLN A 137 -52.32 -4.78 29.39
CA GLN A 137 -52.09 -6.17 29.02
C GLN A 137 -52.47 -6.47 27.57
N ASP A 138 -53.47 -5.80 27.01
CA ASP A 138 -53.87 -5.97 25.61
C ASP A 138 -52.95 -5.21 24.65
N LEU A 139 -52.42 -4.05 25.06
CA LEU A 139 -51.31 -3.37 24.36
C LEU A 139 -50.04 -4.24 24.36
N LEU A 140 -49.73 -4.88 25.50
CA LEU A 140 -48.60 -5.80 25.65
C LEU A 140 -48.74 -7.05 24.76
N LYS A 141 -49.92 -7.65 24.68
CA LYS A 141 -50.18 -8.85 23.86
C LYS A 141 -50.24 -8.55 22.36
N SER A 142 -50.64 -7.35 21.96
CA SER A 142 -50.78 -6.98 20.54
C SER A 142 -49.50 -6.41 19.93
N VAL A 143 -48.69 -5.67 20.69
CA VAL A 143 -47.56 -4.89 20.13
C VAL A 143 -46.24 -5.04 20.88
N GLY A 144 -46.26 -5.39 22.17
CA GLY A 144 -45.07 -5.37 23.04
C GLY A 144 -44.74 -3.95 23.54
N ASN A 145 -43.94 -3.86 24.61
CA ASN A 145 -43.48 -2.56 25.12
C ASN A 145 -42.38 -1.97 24.22
N PRO A 146 -42.26 -0.64 24.13
CA PRO A 146 -41.10 -0.03 23.51
C PRO A 146 -39.84 -0.45 24.27
N PHE A 147 -38.81 -0.77 23.51
CA PHE A 147 -37.47 -1.02 23.97
C PHE A 147 -36.74 0.31 24.18
N ILE A 148 -36.50 0.69 25.43
CA ILE A 148 -36.06 2.02 25.81
C ILE A 148 -34.60 2.01 26.26
N MET A 149 -33.80 2.92 25.70
CA MET A 149 -32.45 3.20 26.18
C MET A 149 -32.44 4.52 26.97
N VAL A 150 -31.64 4.60 28.03
CA VAL A 150 -31.48 5.79 28.86
C VAL A 150 -30.02 6.23 28.82
N LEU A 151 -29.77 7.52 28.58
CA LEU A 151 -28.43 8.10 28.53
C LEU A 151 -28.42 9.52 29.13
N PRO A 152 -27.32 9.98 29.72
CA PRO A 152 -27.18 11.38 30.07
C PRO A 152 -27.00 12.24 28.81
N GLU A 153 -27.56 13.45 28.81
CA GLU A 153 -27.32 14.44 27.77
C GLU A 153 -25.93 15.05 27.94
N VAL A 154 -25.13 15.02 26.88
CA VAL A 154 -23.76 15.55 26.85
C VAL A 154 -23.56 16.49 25.68
N PRO A 155 -22.59 17.42 25.74
CA PRO A 155 -22.25 18.28 24.61
C PRO A 155 -21.91 17.46 23.35
N LYS A 156 -22.13 18.04 22.17
CA LYS A 156 -21.81 17.38 20.89
C LYS A 156 -20.36 16.88 20.87
N GLY A 157 -20.17 15.66 20.38
CA GLY A 157 -18.87 14.99 20.34
C GLY A 157 -18.34 14.44 21.67
N LYS A 158 -19.07 14.58 22.78
CA LYS A 158 -18.73 13.96 24.08
C LYS A 158 -19.46 12.64 24.26
N ASN A 159 -18.81 11.69 24.93
CA ASN A 159 -19.33 10.34 25.14
C ASN A 159 -20.30 10.30 26.33
N PRO A 160 -21.58 9.96 26.12
CA PRO A 160 -22.55 9.86 27.21
C PRO A 160 -22.20 8.75 28.20
N LEU A 161 -21.47 7.70 27.78
CA LEU A 161 -21.01 6.64 28.68
C LEU A 161 -19.89 7.11 29.61
N GLU A 162 -19.08 8.09 29.20
CA GLU A 162 -18.07 8.68 30.09
C GLU A 162 -18.69 9.56 31.17
N ALA A 163 -19.81 10.22 30.86
CA ALA A 163 -20.54 11.04 31.83
C ALA A 163 -21.12 10.19 32.98
N LEU A 164 -21.39 8.90 32.75
CA LEU A 164 -21.84 7.94 33.78
C LEU A 164 -20.74 7.60 34.81
N ASN A 165 -19.51 8.07 34.64
CA ASN A 165 -18.49 7.99 35.69
C ASN A 165 -18.81 8.92 36.89
N ASP A 166 -19.60 9.97 36.66
CA ASP A 166 -20.10 10.83 37.74
C ASP A 166 -21.21 10.09 38.52
N PRO A 167 -21.07 9.91 39.86
CA PRO A 167 -22.06 9.20 40.67
C PRO A 167 -23.48 9.76 40.61
N ASP A 168 -23.63 11.09 40.50
CA ASP A 168 -24.93 11.75 40.48
C ASP A 168 -25.58 11.59 39.11
N ILE A 169 -24.79 11.72 38.04
CA ILE A 169 -25.25 11.43 36.67
C ILE A 169 -25.69 9.98 36.58
N ARG A 170 -24.87 9.02 37.04
CA ARG A 170 -25.20 7.59 37.02
C ARG A 170 -26.46 7.26 37.83
N LYS A 171 -26.62 7.88 38.99
CA LYS A 171 -27.84 7.72 39.81
C LYS A 171 -29.10 8.13 39.04
N GLY A 172 -29.02 9.17 38.21
CA GLY A 172 -30.09 9.57 37.30
C GLY A 172 -30.56 8.44 36.37
N SER A 173 -29.63 7.79 35.66
CA SER A 173 -29.94 6.65 34.78
C SER A 173 -30.61 5.53 35.56
N GLN A 174 -30.05 5.14 36.72
CA GLN A 174 -30.59 4.07 37.55
C GLN A 174 -32.03 4.33 38.03
N VAL A 175 -32.37 5.59 38.32
CA VAL A 175 -33.73 5.97 38.72
C VAL A 175 -34.71 5.82 37.56
N ILE A 176 -34.37 6.32 36.37
CA ILE A 176 -35.21 6.15 35.17
C ILE A 176 -35.36 4.67 34.83
N GLU A 177 -34.25 3.92 34.80
CA GLU A 177 -34.24 2.49 34.50
C GLU A 177 -35.11 1.70 35.50
N GLY A 178 -35.00 1.98 36.80
CA GLY A 178 -35.86 1.40 37.83
C GLY A 178 -37.33 1.78 37.65
N TYR A 179 -37.61 3.03 37.28
CA TYR A 179 -38.97 3.50 37.02
C TYR A 179 -39.62 2.79 35.82
N LEU A 180 -38.84 2.56 34.76
CA LEU A 180 -39.27 1.88 33.54
C LEU A 180 -39.43 0.37 33.75
N THR A 181 -38.45 -0.30 34.35
CA THR A 181 -38.46 -1.75 34.59
C THR A 181 -39.53 -2.17 35.60
N SER A 182 -39.78 -1.38 36.64
CA SER A 182 -40.92 -1.60 37.56
C SER A 182 -42.27 -1.52 36.87
N ARG A 183 -42.32 -0.83 35.73
CA ARG A 183 -43.46 -0.76 34.82
C ARG A 183 -43.33 -1.74 33.66
N GLN A 184 -42.48 -2.77 33.74
CA GLN A 184 -42.32 -3.81 32.71
C GLN A 184 -41.89 -3.31 31.32
N TYR A 185 -41.40 -2.08 31.18
CA TYR A 185 -40.77 -1.66 29.93
C TYR A 185 -39.50 -2.48 29.70
N GLU A 186 -39.19 -2.77 28.45
CA GLU A 186 -37.90 -3.37 28.08
C GLU A 186 -36.87 -2.25 28.10
N VAL A 187 -35.88 -2.33 29.01
CA VAL A 187 -34.87 -1.29 29.19
C VAL A 187 -33.49 -1.87 28.90
N VAL A 188 -32.67 -1.12 28.17
CA VAL A 188 -31.27 -1.50 27.91
C VAL A 188 -30.31 -0.53 28.59
N VAL A 189 -29.30 -1.11 29.23
CA VAL A 189 -28.21 -0.40 29.91
C VAL A 189 -26.96 -0.50 29.03
N PRO A 190 -26.52 0.58 28.37
CA PRO A 190 -25.42 0.53 27.40
C PRO A 190 -24.06 0.15 27.99
N GLU A 191 -23.84 0.42 29.29
CA GLU A 191 -22.58 0.14 30.02
C GLU A 191 -22.18 -1.36 29.99
N GLN A 192 -23.14 -2.25 29.77
CA GLN A 192 -22.94 -3.71 29.83
C GLN A 192 -22.57 -4.35 28.48
N LEU A 193 -22.48 -3.58 27.39
CA LEU A 193 -22.24 -4.08 26.04
C LEU A 193 -20.82 -3.74 25.57
N GLN A 194 -19.87 -4.67 25.75
CA GLN A 194 -18.45 -4.52 25.32
C GLN A 194 -18.26 -4.35 23.79
N THR A 195 -19.29 -4.56 22.98
CA THR A 195 -19.21 -4.62 21.50
C THR A 195 -19.64 -3.32 20.80
N ILE A 196 -19.92 -2.24 21.54
CA ILE A 196 -20.43 -0.99 20.94
C ILE A 196 -19.33 -0.24 20.15
N THR A 197 -18.08 -0.23 20.62
CA THR A 197 -16.99 0.58 20.03
C THR A 197 -16.72 0.27 18.56
N GLU A 198 -16.79 -1.00 18.15
CA GLU A 198 -16.57 -1.42 16.75
C GLU A 198 -17.73 -1.03 15.81
N LEU A 199 -18.96 -0.95 16.33
CA LEU A 199 -20.15 -0.58 15.55
C LEU A 199 -20.25 0.95 15.36
N THR A 200 -19.81 1.73 16.34
CA THR A 200 -19.80 3.20 16.27
C THR A 200 -18.80 3.71 15.23
N GLU A 201 -17.62 3.10 15.11
CA GLU A 201 -16.63 3.44 14.09
C GLU A 201 -17.13 3.14 12.66
N LEU A 202 -17.90 2.05 12.49
CA LEU A 202 -18.56 1.72 11.21
C LEU A 202 -19.71 2.69 10.84
N GLN A 203 -20.31 3.34 11.85
CA GLN A 203 -21.33 4.38 11.66
C GLN A 203 -20.73 5.78 11.51
N ALA A 204 -19.57 6.08 12.09
CA ALA A 204 -18.90 7.38 12.00
C ALA A 204 -18.51 7.82 10.56
N GLY A 205 -18.47 6.88 9.61
CA GLY A 205 -18.31 7.18 8.17
C GLY A 205 -19.50 7.93 7.52
N MET A 206 -20.59 8.14 8.25
CA MET A 206 -21.77 8.92 7.84
C MET A 206 -21.46 10.42 7.78
N LYS A 207 -20.82 10.89 6.70
CA LYS A 207 -20.76 12.34 6.43
C LYS A 207 -22.18 12.86 6.19
N GLY A 208 -22.73 13.60 7.16
CA GLY A 208 -24.02 14.28 7.07
C GLY A 208 -25.10 13.83 8.06
N ILE A 209 -24.81 12.91 8.98
CA ILE A 209 -25.75 12.48 10.04
C ILE A 209 -25.17 12.92 11.39
N GLU A 210 -26.03 13.50 12.23
CA GLU A 210 -25.74 14.27 13.44
C GLU A 210 -24.59 13.73 14.33
N GLU A 211 -23.76 14.64 14.86
CA GLU A 211 -22.67 14.38 15.83
C GLU A 211 -23.18 13.89 17.22
N ASP A 212 -24.44 13.47 17.33
CA ASP A 212 -25.03 12.98 18.58
C ASP A 212 -24.74 11.48 18.77
N MET A 213 -23.78 11.18 19.66
CA MET A 213 -23.46 9.79 19.99
C MET A 213 -24.61 9.06 20.69
N SER A 214 -25.53 9.75 21.37
CA SER A 214 -26.69 9.12 22.00
C SER A 214 -27.59 8.45 20.95
N TYR A 215 -27.82 9.14 19.83
CA TYR A 215 -28.54 8.61 18.68
C TYR A 215 -27.84 7.40 18.06
N GLN A 216 -26.53 7.47 17.88
CA GLN A 216 -25.75 6.37 17.28
C GLN A 216 -25.75 5.12 18.17
N LEU A 217 -25.65 5.29 19.49
CA LEU A 217 -25.78 4.22 20.47
C LEU A 217 -27.18 3.60 20.43
N ALA A 218 -28.22 4.43 20.45
CA ALA A 218 -29.62 4.03 20.35
C ALA A 218 -29.85 3.18 19.10
N MET A 219 -29.36 3.67 17.96
CA MET A 219 -29.48 3.05 16.65
C MET A 219 -28.73 1.73 16.59
N SER A 220 -27.56 1.62 17.21
CA SER A 220 -26.72 0.41 17.18
C SER A 220 -27.33 -0.72 18.01
N ILE A 221 -27.83 -0.39 19.20
CA ILE A 221 -28.50 -1.32 20.12
C ILE A 221 -29.88 -1.70 19.59
N GLY A 222 -30.52 -0.83 18.80
CA GLY A 222 -31.83 -1.05 18.22
C GLY A 222 -32.96 -0.72 19.20
N SER A 223 -32.77 0.29 20.04
CA SER A 223 -33.85 0.83 20.88
C SER A 223 -34.98 1.39 20.01
N ASP A 224 -36.21 1.30 20.49
CA ASP A 224 -37.39 1.96 19.93
C ASP A 224 -37.38 3.46 20.26
N VAL A 225 -37.05 3.75 21.51
CA VAL A 225 -36.98 5.11 22.07
C VAL A 225 -35.70 5.24 22.86
N TYR A 226 -35.02 6.37 22.75
CA TYR A 226 -33.97 6.73 23.69
C TYR A 226 -34.35 7.98 24.48
N ILE A 227 -34.03 7.96 25.77
CA ILE A 227 -34.29 9.06 26.70
C ILE A 227 -32.95 9.67 27.09
N THR A 228 -32.80 10.97 26.87
CA THR A 228 -31.69 11.75 27.41
C THR A 228 -32.14 12.51 28.65
N TYR A 229 -31.24 12.72 29.61
CA TYR A 229 -31.54 13.54 30.79
C TYR A 229 -30.38 14.46 31.21
N THR A 230 -30.74 15.56 31.87
CA THR A 230 -29.82 16.48 32.55
C THR A 230 -30.14 16.54 34.03
N ILE A 231 -29.13 16.80 34.85
CA ILE A 231 -29.29 16.97 36.30
C ILE A 231 -28.66 18.30 36.71
N GLU A 232 -29.39 19.09 37.47
CA GLU A 232 -28.90 20.27 38.16
C GLU A 232 -29.35 20.21 39.63
N VAL A 233 -28.41 20.34 40.56
CA VAL A 233 -28.72 20.48 41.98
C VAL A 233 -28.33 21.87 42.45
N THR A 234 -29.34 22.61 42.92
CA THR A 234 -29.17 23.98 43.42
C THR A 234 -29.19 24.00 44.94
N ASN A 235 -28.23 24.70 45.55
CA ASN A 235 -28.23 24.98 46.97
C ASN A 235 -29.03 26.26 47.22
N THR A 236 -30.17 26.14 47.89
CA THR A 236 -30.99 27.28 48.34
C THR A 236 -30.68 27.59 49.81
N TYR A 237 -31.20 28.71 50.32
CA TYR A 237 -31.08 29.06 51.74
C TYR A 237 -31.73 28.03 52.68
N VAL A 238 -32.74 27.29 52.18
CA VAL A 238 -33.55 26.35 52.97
C VAL A 238 -33.05 24.91 52.83
N GLY A 239 -32.37 24.57 51.73
CA GLY A 239 -31.86 23.23 51.47
C GLY A 239 -31.49 23.00 50.01
N LYS A 240 -31.31 21.75 49.63
CA LYS A 240 -31.00 21.37 48.24
C LYS A 240 -32.27 21.19 47.42
N LYS A 241 -32.22 21.52 46.13
CA LYS A 241 -33.29 21.31 45.17
C LYS A 241 -32.74 20.73 43.87
N GLY A 242 -33.27 19.58 43.46
CA GLY A 242 -32.98 18.93 42.19
C GLY A 242 -33.88 19.44 41.07
N ILE A 243 -33.29 19.67 39.90
CA ILE A 243 -33.95 20.02 38.66
C ILE A 243 -33.44 19.03 37.61
N VAL A 244 -34.35 18.34 36.94
CA VAL A 244 -34.01 17.32 35.95
C VAL A 244 -34.74 17.61 34.65
N GLY A 245 -34.01 17.71 33.54
CA GLY A 245 -34.62 17.68 32.22
C GLY A 245 -34.62 16.25 31.68
N CYS A 246 -35.73 15.79 31.09
CA CYS A 246 -35.81 14.51 30.38
C CYS A 246 -36.36 14.73 28.97
N ARG A 247 -35.76 14.10 27.97
CA ARG A 247 -36.19 14.15 26.57
C ARG A 247 -36.22 12.75 25.98
N ALA A 248 -37.35 12.36 25.39
CA ALA A 248 -37.50 11.09 24.70
C ALA A 248 -37.53 11.31 23.19
N TYR A 249 -36.79 10.49 22.47
CA TYR A 249 -36.66 10.53 21.02
C TYR A 249 -36.96 9.17 20.42
N GLU A 250 -37.65 9.17 19.28
CA GLU A 250 -37.82 7.99 18.45
C GLU A 250 -36.52 7.70 17.70
N THR A 251 -35.98 6.50 17.89
CA THR A 251 -34.62 6.17 17.42
C THR A 251 -34.49 6.19 15.90
N THR A 252 -35.54 5.83 15.15
CA THR A 252 -35.44 5.71 13.68
C THR A 252 -35.26 7.05 12.98
N THR A 253 -35.98 8.08 13.43
CA THR A 253 -36.03 9.42 12.81
C THR A 253 -35.43 10.53 13.66
N ALA A 254 -34.97 10.23 14.88
CA ALA A 254 -34.58 11.22 15.89
C ALA A 254 -35.70 12.21 16.25
N ARG A 255 -36.97 11.84 15.99
CA ARG A 255 -38.12 12.68 16.30
C ARG A 255 -38.28 12.79 17.82
N LEU A 256 -38.33 14.02 18.33
CA LEU A 256 -38.67 14.27 19.72
C LEU A 256 -40.12 13.83 20.02
N LEU A 257 -40.27 12.86 20.92
CA LEU A 257 -41.54 12.33 21.40
C LEU A 257 -42.04 13.08 22.64
N GLY A 258 -41.13 13.58 23.46
CA GLY A 258 -41.50 14.34 24.66
C GLY A 258 -40.29 15.01 25.30
N THR A 259 -40.52 16.18 25.90
CA THR A 259 -39.52 16.91 26.68
C THR A 259 -40.21 17.47 27.92
N GLU A 260 -39.63 17.23 29.08
CA GLU A 260 -40.18 17.67 30.37
C GLU A 260 -39.09 18.00 31.37
N THR A 261 -39.45 18.84 32.34
CA THR A 261 -38.61 19.15 33.50
C THR A 261 -39.28 18.67 34.77
N GLY A 262 -38.55 17.91 35.57
CA GLY A 262 -38.95 17.47 36.89
C GLY A 262 -38.26 18.25 38.00
N TYR A 263 -38.93 18.39 39.13
CA TYR A 263 -38.46 19.16 40.28
C TYR A 263 -38.58 18.37 41.57
N SER A 264 -37.56 18.44 42.43
CA SER A 264 -37.66 17.94 43.80
C SER A 264 -38.28 18.98 44.74
N LYS A 265 -38.68 18.54 45.93
CA LYS A 265 -38.90 19.46 47.05
C LYS A 265 -37.56 20.00 47.54
N GLU A 266 -37.58 21.18 48.16
CA GLU A 266 -36.41 21.68 48.89
C GLU A 266 -36.20 20.83 50.14
N ARG A 267 -35.02 20.22 50.28
CA ARG A 267 -34.68 19.29 51.36
C ARG A 267 -33.46 19.81 52.14
N PRO A 268 -33.60 20.21 53.41
CA PRO A 268 -32.46 20.61 54.25
C PRO A 268 -31.58 19.40 54.58
N GLY A 269 -30.26 19.52 54.41
CA GLY A 269 -29.29 18.50 54.84
C GLY A 269 -29.35 17.15 54.10
N SER A 270 -30.11 17.03 53.02
CA SER A 270 -30.19 15.79 52.24
C SER A 270 -28.98 15.61 51.31
N ALA A 271 -28.64 14.36 51.02
CA ALA A 271 -27.71 14.02 49.94
C ALA A 271 -28.29 14.42 48.57
N ASP A 272 -27.42 14.73 47.61
CA ASP A 272 -27.81 15.10 46.23
C ASP A 272 -28.65 14.00 45.57
N ALA A 273 -28.28 12.73 45.80
CA ALA A 273 -29.01 11.56 45.32
C ALA A 273 -30.53 11.55 45.66
N VAL A 274 -30.94 12.10 46.81
CA VAL A 274 -32.35 12.11 47.24
C VAL A 274 -33.16 13.10 46.41
N VAL A 275 -32.63 14.32 46.22
CA VAL A 275 -33.31 15.35 45.44
C VAL A 275 -33.27 15.04 43.94
N ILE A 276 -32.20 14.38 43.48
CA ILE A 276 -32.12 13.86 42.10
C ILE A 276 -33.20 12.81 41.86
N GLU A 277 -33.37 11.85 42.77
CA GLU A 277 -34.37 10.78 42.63
C GLU A 277 -35.81 11.31 42.59
N GLU A 278 -36.15 12.28 43.45
CA GLU A 278 -37.47 12.94 43.41
C GLU A 278 -37.71 13.66 42.08
N ALA A 279 -36.78 14.51 41.65
CA ALA A 279 -36.90 15.27 40.40
C ALA A 279 -36.95 14.36 39.16
N MET A 280 -36.17 13.27 39.16
CA MET A 280 -36.11 12.31 38.06
C MET A 280 -37.43 11.56 37.88
N ASN A 281 -38.03 11.10 38.99
CA ASN A 281 -39.33 10.42 38.98
C ASN A 281 -40.46 11.33 38.44
N ASP A 282 -40.44 12.62 38.80
CA ASP A 282 -41.39 13.61 38.28
C ASP A 282 -41.21 13.84 36.77
N ALA A 283 -39.96 13.96 36.30
CA ALA A 283 -39.66 14.17 34.89
C ALA A 283 -40.08 12.95 34.02
N ILE A 284 -39.67 11.75 34.42
CA ILE A 284 -39.89 10.54 33.64
C ILE A 284 -41.37 10.16 33.54
N GLU A 285 -42.17 10.39 34.58
CA GLU A 285 -43.62 10.14 34.55
C GLU A 285 -44.29 10.92 33.40
N LYS A 286 -43.98 12.21 33.28
CA LYS A 286 -44.53 13.10 32.27
C LYS A 286 -44.01 12.76 30.87
N VAL A 287 -42.71 12.47 30.73
CA VAL A 287 -42.14 12.04 29.44
C VAL A 287 -42.79 10.75 28.95
N LEU A 288 -42.98 9.75 29.81
CA LEU A 288 -43.59 8.48 29.42
C LEU A 288 -45.05 8.62 29.01
N SER A 289 -45.80 9.52 29.65
CA SER A 289 -47.16 9.87 29.23
C SER A 289 -47.19 10.27 27.75
N ARG A 290 -46.26 11.13 27.33
CA ARG A 290 -46.13 11.59 25.93
C ARG A 290 -45.66 10.49 24.99
N VAL A 291 -44.66 9.70 25.40
CA VAL A 291 -44.16 8.56 24.61
C VAL A 291 -45.28 7.58 24.31
N ASN A 292 -46.09 7.20 25.32
CA ASN A 292 -47.20 6.28 25.14
C ASN A 292 -48.28 6.82 24.20
N ALA A 293 -48.56 8.12 24.24
CA ALA A 293 -49.53 8.74 23.34
C ALA A 293 -49.08 8.65 21.87
N TYR A 294 -47.80 8.92 21.59
CA TYR A 294 -47.23 8.75 20.25
C TYR A 294 -47.18 7.28 19.83
N TRP A 295 -46.77 6.39 20.74
CA TRP A 295 -46.67 4.95 20.48
C TRP A 295 -48.03 4.38 20.04
N LYS A 296 -49.12 4.75 20.72
CA LYS A 296 -50.49 4.38 20.34
C LYS A 296 -50.89 4.89 18.96
N SER A 297 -50.49 6.11 18.58
CA SER A 297 -50.85 6.70 17.28
C SER A 297 -50.06 6.10 16.10
N ASP A 298 -48.77 5.81 16.29
CA ASP A 298 -47.93 5.28 15.22
C ASP A 298 -48.19 3.79 14.94
N MET A 299 -48.83 3.07 15.88
CA MET A 299 -49.29 1.69 15.70
C MET A 299 -50.27 1.49 14.53
N GLU A 300 -51.11 2.48 14.18
CA GLU A 300 -52.04 2.37 13.04
C GLU A 300 -51.33 2.36 11.66
N LYS A 301 -50.11 2.94 11.61
CA LYS A 301 -49.33 3.08 10.37
C LYS A 301 -48.46 1.86 10.08
N GLY A 302 -48.20 1.00 11.07
CA GLY A 302 -47.30 -0.15 11.00
C GLY A 302 -45.94 0.16 11.63
N ARG A 303 -45.13 -0.88 11.87
CA ARG A 303 -43.81 -0.73 12.49
C ARG A 303 -42.87 0.03 11.56
N GLN A 304 -42.17 1.02 12.11
CA GLN A 304 -41.28 1.90 11.38
C GLN A 304 -39.85 1.34 11.38
N TYR A 305 -39.15 1.41 10.24
CA TYR A 305 -37.74 0.98 10.13
C TYR A 305 -36.91 1.98 9.34
N LYS A 306 -35.65 2.16 9.74
CA LYS A 306 -34.64 2.86 8.94
C LYS A 306 -33.83 1.85 8.14
N LEU A 307 -33.85 1.98 6.82
CA LEU A 307 -33.00 1.19 5.93
C LEU A 307 -31.91 2.07 5.38
N VAL A 308 -30.66 1.63 5.48
CA VAL A 308 -29.50 2.32 4.94
C VAL A 308 -28.79 1.36 3.99
N PHE A 309 -28.71 1.74 2.73
CA PHE A 309 -27.99 1.00 1.68
C PHE A 309 -26.69 1.73 1.39
N LYS A 310 -25.56 1.20 1.87
CA LYS A 310 -24.22 1.74 1.59
C LYS A 310 -23.67 1.20 0.28
N PHE A 311 -23.18 2.09 -0.58
CA PHE A 311 -22.45 1.73 -1.79
C PHE A 311 -20.95 1.70 -1.49
N LEU A 312 -20.38 0.49 -1.43
CA LEU A 312 -18.95 0.31 -1.16
C LEU A 312 -18.08 0.60 -2.38
N ASN A 313 -18.65 0.51 -3.59
CA ASN A 313 -17.97 0.70 -4.86
C ASN A 313 -18.68 1.79 -5.68
N LYS A 314 -17.95 2.43 -6.61
CA LYS A 314 -18.55 3.39 -7.55
C LYS A 314 -19.35 2.65 -8.61
N PHE A 315 -20.60 3.05 -8.83
CA PHE A 315 -21.38 2.64 -9.99
C PHE A 315 -21.16 3.62 -11.14
N GLU A 316 -21.30 3.10 -12.37
CA GLU A 316 -21.41 3.95 -13.57
C GLU A 316 -22.74 4.71 -13.56
N ASP A 317 -23.83 4.07 -13.11
CA ASP A 317 -25.14 4.70 -12.93
C ASP A 317 -25.75 4.34 -11.55
N VAL A 318 -25.74 5.31 -10.64
CA VAL A 318 -26.32 5.17 -9.29
C VAL A 318 -27.86 5.24 -9.32
N TYR A 319 -28.44 5.85 -10.36
CA TYR A 319 -29.89 6.04 -10.47
C TYR A 319 -30.61 4.72 -10.74
N GLU A 320 -30.07 3.85 -11.60
CA GLU A 320 -30.63 2.53 -11.88
C GLU A 320 -30.73 1.66 -10.61
N VAL A 321 -29.70 1.73 -9.76
CA VAL A 321 -29.66 1.02 -8.47
C VAL A 321 -30.66 1.61 -7.48
N THR A 322 -30.80 2.93 -7.47
CA THR A 322 -31.76 3.66 -6.62
C THR A 322 -33.19 3.27 -6.96
N ASP A 323 -33.55 3.30 -8.24
CA ASP A 323 -34.89 2.99 -8.73
C ASP A 323 -35.27 1.53 -8.43
N PHE A 324 -34.32 0.59 -8.64
CA PHE A 324 -34.55 -0.82 -8.31
C PHE A 324 -34.76 -1.06 -6.81
N ILE A 325 -34.01 -0.36 -5.94
CA ILE A 325 -34.22 -0.44 -4.49
C ILE A 325 -35.60 0.10 -4.12
N ASP A 326 -36.02 1.24 -4.69
CA ASP A 326 -37.34 1.81 -4.41
C ASP A 326 -38.47 0.86 -4.84
N GLU A 327 -38.37 0.28 -6.04
CA GLU A 327 -39.32 -0.71 -6.54
C GLU A 327 -39.37 -1.94 -5.64
N SER A 328 -38.20 -2.46 -5.24
CA SER A 328 -38.10 -3.60 -4.33
C SER A 328 -38.77 -3.33 -2.98
N LEU A 329 -38.58 -2.13 -2.43
CA LEU A 329 -39.22 -1.69 -1.18
C LEU A 329 -40.72 -1.48 -1.33
N SER A 330 -41.18 -1.00 -2.48
CA SER A 330 -42.62 -0.80 -2.75
C SER A 330 -43.43 -2.09 -2.59
N ALA A 331 -42.84 -3.24 -2.93
CA ALA A 331 -43.49 -4.54 -2.87
C ALA A 331 -43.54 -5.17 -1.47
N VAL A 332 -42.78 -4.64 -0.52
CA VAL A 332 -42.60 -5.21 0.83
C VAL A 332 -42.96 -4.25 1.95
N THR A 333 -43.41 -3.03 1.63
CA THR A 333 -43.74 -1.99 2.62
C THR A 333 -45.14 -1.42 2.39
N LYS A 334 -45.78 -0.96 3.48
CA LYS A 334 -47.09 -0.26 3.43
C LYS A 334 -46.90 1.20 3.02
N ALA A 335 -45.84 1.83 3.53
CA ALA A 335 -45.41 3.16 3.14
C ALA A 335 -43.89 3.24 3.18
N ARG A 336 -43.29 4.11 2.36
CA ARG A 336 -41.85 4.37 2.33
C ARG A 336 -41.58 5.85 2.04
N LYS A 337 -40.52 6.37 2.62
CA LYS A 337 -40.03 7.72 2.40
C LYS A 337 -38.51 7.67 2.24
N GLN A 338 -38.04 8.03 1.06
CA GLN A 338 -36.61 8.24 0.83
C GLN A 338 -36.18 9.51 1.58
N ILE A 339 -35.13 9.40 2.39
CA ILE A 339 -34.58 10.51 3.18
C ILE A 339 -33.36 11.10 2.47
N VAL A 340 -32.45 10.23 2.04
CA VAL A 340 -31.20 10.59 1.39
C VAL A 340 -30.96 9.64 0.22
N ALA A 341 -30.50 10.17 -0.91
CA ALA A 341 -29.87 9.38 -1.97
C ALA A 341 -28.64 10.11 -2.46
N THR A 342 -27.50 9.43 -2.44
CA THR A 342 -26.20 9.92 -2.86
C THR A 342 -25.43 8.80 -3.56
N GLU A 343 -24.28 9.13 -4.16
CA GLU A 343 -23.37 8.13 -4.73
C GLU A 343 -22.82 7.12 -3.72
N LYS A 344 -23.00 7.35 -2.41
CA LYS A 344 -22.43 6.51 -1.34
C LYS A 344 -23.47 5.83 -0.46
N THR A 345 -24.67 6.37 -0.36
CA THR A 345 -25.72 5.84 0.49
C THR A 345 -27.10 6.20 -0.01
N ILE A 346 -28.05 5.31 0.23
CA ILE A 346 -29.48 5.58 0.14
C ILE A 346 -30.16 5.20 1.45
N ASP A 347 -30.92 6.13 1.99
CA ASP A 347 -31.58 6.01 3.27
C ASP A 347 -33.10 6.08 3.07
N TYR A 348 -33.81 5.11 3.62
CA TYR A 348 -35.27 5.06 3.65
C TYR A 348 -35.79 4.99 5.09
N VAL A 349 -36.91 5.65 5.33
CA VAL A 349 -37.82 5.31 6.43
C VAL A 349 -39.01 4.58 5.83
N ILE A 350 -39.29 3.38 6.32
CA ILE A 350 -40.38 2.55 5.85
C ILE A 350 -41.35 2.22 6.98
N TRP A 351 -42.59 1.93 6.63
CA TRP A 351 -43.61 1.40 7.54
C TRP A 351 -44.12 0.08 6.98
N GLN A 352 -44.11 -0.96 7.80
CA GLN A 352 -44.54 -2.30 7.41
C GLN A 352 -45.33 -2.98 8.54
N ASN A 353 -46.30 -3.81 8.17
CA ASN A 353 -47.08 -4.65 9.09
C ASN A 353 -47.22 -6.10 8.58
N LYS A 354 -46.39 -6.48 7.59
CA LYS A 354 -46.44 -7.76 6.90
C LYS A 354 -45.52 -8.80 7.52
N TYR A 355 -44.39 -8.37 8.06
CA TYR A 355 -43.34 -9.23 8.59
C TYR A 355 -43.27 -9.11 10.11
N GLU A 356 -43.17 -10.25 10.80
CA GLU A 356 -43.02 -10.27 12.26
C GLU A 356 -41.60 -9.91 12.67
N THR A 357 -40.61 -10.37 11.90
CA THR A 357 -39.18 -10.16 12.19
C THR A 357 -38.46 -9.37 11.09
N THR A 358 -37.41 -8.66 11.49
CA THR A 358 -36.53 -7.95 10.54
C THR A 358 -35.76 -8.88 9.63
N SER A 359 -35.52 -10.12 10.07
CA SER A 359 -34.84 -11.13 9.26
C SER A 359 -35.72 -11.65 8.12
N GLU A 360 -37.04 -11.78 8.33
CA GLU A 360 -37.99 -12.14 7.27
C GLU A 360 -38.07 -11.04 6.19
N MET A 361 -38.22 -9.78 6.63
CA MET A 361 -38.24 -8.65 5.71
C MET A 361 -36.92 -8.55 4.92
N PHE A 362 -35.78 -8.75 5.58
CA PHE A 362 -34.49 -8.82 4.90
C PHE A 362 -34.41 -9.97 3.90
N ALA A 363 -34.91 -11.16 4.24
CA ALA A 363 -34.87 -12.31 3.36
C ALA A 363 -35.61 -12.03 2.05
N ASP A 364 -36.78 -11.39 2.12
CA ASP A 364 -37.56 -11.00 0.94
C ASP A 364 -36.88 -9.91 0.11
N ILE A 365 -36.32 -8.88 0.75
CA ILE A 365 -35.53 -7.84 0.07
C ILE A 365 -34.32 -8.46 -0.63
N ASN A 366 -33.56 -9.30 0.08
CA ASN A 366 -32.36 -9.95 -0.45
C ASN A 366 -32.70 -10.96 -1.55
N LYS A 367 -33.85 -11.62 -1.51
CA LYS A 367 -34.32 -12.49 -2.58
C LYS A 367 -34.54 -11.70 -3.87
N LYS A 368 -35.27 -10.58 -3.80
CA LYS A 368 -35.50 -9.67 -4.94
C LYS A 368 -34.18 -9.16 -5.53
N VAL A 369 -33.24 -8.74 -4.68
CA VAL A 369 -31.92 -8.28 -5.12
C VAL A 369 -31.09 -9.41 -5.76
N LYS A 370 -31.17 -10.64 -5.23
CA LYS A 370 -30.50 -11.80 -5.85
C LYS A 370 -31.09 -12.14 -7.22
N GLU A 371 -32.40 -12.03 -7.37
CA GLU A 371 -33.11 -12.30 -8.62
C GLU A 371 -32.77 -11.28 -9.71
N SER A 372 -32.49 -10.02 -9.37
CA SER A 372 -32.08 -9.02 -10.36
C SER A 372 -30.65 -9.19 -10.86
N GLY A 373 -29.78 -9.85 -10.08
CA GLY A 373 -28.36 -10.05 -10.43
C GLY A 373 -27.50 -8.78 -10.43
N MET A 374 -28.08 -7.61 -10.12
CA MET A 374 -27.40 -6.31 -10.19
C MET A 374 -26.32 -6.14 -9.12
N PHE A 375 -26.59 -6.60 -7.90
CA PHE A 375 -25.66 -6.51 -6.76
C PHE A 375 -25.99 -7.53 -5.68
N LYS A 376 -25.11 -7.69 -4.68
CA LYS A 376 -25.40 -8.50 -3.49
C LYS A 376 -25.57 -7.58 -2.28
N LEU A 377 -26.56 -7.87 -1.45
CA LEU A 377 -26.71 -7.24 -0.13
C LEU A 377 -25.91 -8.03 0.91
N GLN A 378 -24.92 -7.38 1.51
CA GLN A 378 -24.30 -7.81 2.74
C GLN A 378 -25.00 -7.13 3.92
N ARG A 379 -25.47 -7.94 4.86
CA ARG A 379 -26.03 -7.49 6.14
C ARG A 379 -24.88 -6.92 6.99
N ILE A 380 -24.82 -5.60 7.22
CA ILE A 380 -23.86 -4.97 8.15
C ILE A 380 -24.44 -5.00 9.56
N ASN A 381 -25.63 -4.44 9.73
CA ASN A 381 -26.35 -4.41 11.00
C ASN A 381 -27.83 -4.58 10.69
N VAL A 382 -28.50 -5.46 11.43
CA VAL A 382 -29.96 -5.52 11.44
C VAL A 382 -30.34 -5.77 12.87
N ASN A 383 -31.06 -4.81 13.44
CA ASN A 383 -31.64 -4.91 14.76
C ASN A 383 -33.17 -4.76 14.66
N ARG A 384 -33.82 -4.38 15.77
CA ARG A 384 -35.27 -4.28 15.85
C ARG A 384 -35.85 -3.14 15.01
N ASN A 385 -35.10 -2.06 14.75
CA ASN A 385 -35.62 -0.82 14.15
C ASN A 385 -34.80 -0.28 12.97
N SER A 386 -33.63 -0.85 12.71
CA SER A 386 -32.83 -0.48 11.55
C SER A 386 -32.19 -1.66 10.86
N MET A 387 -31.96 -1.48 9.56
CA MET A 387 -31.17 -2.37 8.74
C MET A 387 -30.17 -1.54 7.96
N VAL A 388 -28.89 -1.81 8.21
CA VAL A 388 -27.78 -1.29 7.43
C VAL A 388 -27.29 -2.41 6.54
N PHE A 389 -27.40 -2.18 5.25
CA PHE A 389 -26.88 -3.04 4.21
C PHE A 389 -25.64 -2.40 3.61
N ALA A 390 -24.60 -3.20 3.36
CA ALA A 390 -23.60 -2.86 2.37
C ALA A 390 -24.01 -3.52 1.07
N GLN A 391 -24.10 -2.72 0.02
CA GLN A 391 -24.01 -3.25 -1.30
C GLN A 391 -22.56 -3.68 -1.53
N VAL A 392 -22.41 -4.98 -1.78
CA VAL A 392 -21.18 -5.55 -2.30
C VAL A 392 -21.48 -5.76 -3.78
N SER A 393 -20.68 -5.16 -4.67
CA SER A 393 -20.67 -5.57 -6.08
C SER A 393 -20.68 -7.09 -6.11
N PRO A 394 -21.41 -7.73 -7.05
CA PRO A 394 -21.45 -9.18 -7.11
C PRO A 394 -20.01 -9.65 -7.01
N SER A 395 -19.71 -10.40 -5.93
CA SER A 395 -18.39 -10.94 -5.71
C SER A 395 -17.97 -11.54 -7.03
N ARG A 396 -17.05 -10.90 -7.71
CA ARG A 396 -16.29 -11.50 -8.79
C ARG A 396 -15.68 -12.70 -8.05
N VAL A 397 -16.24 -13.90 -8.23
CA VAL A 397 -15.87 -15.08 -7.46
C VAL A 397 -14.38 -15.16 -7.63
N VAL A 398 -13.61 -14.94 -6.55
CA VAL A 398 -12.14 -14.98 -6.61
C VAL A 398 -11.83 -16.33 -7.23
N PRO A 399 -11.34 -16.35 -8.48
CA PRO A 399 -11.24 -17.60 -9.20
C PRO A 399 -10.42 -18.58 -8.38
N GLU A 400 -10.84 -19.85 -8.34
CA GLU A 400 -10.16 -20.87 -7.53
C GLU A 400 -8.67 -20.97 -7.85
N TRP A 401 -8.26 -20.60 -9.07
CA TRP A 401 -6.86 -20.52 -9.47
C TRP A 401 -6.05 -19.52 -8.65
N ILE A 402 -6.64 -18.42 -8.15
CA ILE A 402 -5.94 -17.45 -7.28
C ILE A 402 -5.60 -18.08 -5.92
N LYS A 403 -6.46 -18.95 -5.39
CA LYS A 403 -6.29 -19.55 -4.04
C LYS A 403 -5.49 -20.84 -4.06
N THR A 404 -5.72 -21.67 -5.07
CA THR A 404 -5.20 -23.05 -5.13
C THR A 404 -4.04 -23.20 -6.10
N SER A 405 -3.82 -22.18 -6.95
CA SER A 405 -2.91 -22.25 -8.09
C SER A 405 -3.19 -23.47 -8.99
N LYS A 406 -4.46 -23.93 -9.04
CA LYS A 406 -4.95 -25.01 -9.90
C LYS A 406 -6.06 -24.47 -10.80
N HIS A 407 -6.13 -25.00 -12.02
CA HIS A 407 -7.16 -24.60 -12.98
C HIS A 407 -7.83 -25.84 -13.62
N PRO A 408 -9.18 -25.92 -13.70
CA PRO A 408 -9.87 -27.06 -14.29
C PRO A 408 -9.50 -27.34 -15.76
N ARG A 409 -9.30 -26.27 -16.54
CA ARG A 409 -8.91 -26.36 -17.97
C ARG A 409 -7.41 -26.57 -18.18
N TYR A 410 -6.56 -26.15 -17.24
CA TYR A 410 -5.11 -26.18 -17.40
C TYR A 410 -4.49 -27.06 -16.30
N ALA A 411 -4.50 -28.37 -16.54
CA ALA A 411 -3.94 -29.34 -15.60
C ALA A 411 -2.42 -29.18 -15.51
N ARG A 412 -1.87 -29.17 -14.27
CA ARG A 412 -0.42 -29.00 -14.03
C ARG A 412 0.45 -30.12 -14.62
N SER A 413 -0.14 -31.26 -14.96
CA SER A 413 0.55 -32.31 -15.71
C SER A 413 0.95 -31.84 -17.11
N GLN A 414 0.10 -31.04 -17.76
CA GLN A 414 0.23 -30.57 -19.14
C GLN A 414 0.64 -29.09 -19.28
N TYR A 415 0.44 -28.27 -18.24
CA TYR A 415 0.70 -26.83 -18.26
C TYR A 415 1.56 -26.37 -17.08
N TRP A 416 2.39 -25.36 -17.29
CA TRP A 416 2.87 -24.49 -16.22
C TRP A 416 1.90 -23.33 -16.02
N LEU A 417 1.67 -22.97 -14.76
CA LEU A 417 0.74 -21.90 -14.36
C LEU A 417 1.53 -20.86 -13.57
N GLY A 418 1.39 -19.59 -13.92
CA GLY A 418 1.94 -18.46 -13.15
C GLY A 418 0.85 -17.46 -12.82
N ILE A 419 0.89 -16.93 -11.60
CA ILE A 419 -0.10 -15.99 -11.06
C ILE A 419 0.62 -14.72 -10.64
N GLY A 420 0.45 -13.68 -11.45
CA GLY A 420 0.99 -12.37 -11.13
C GLY A 420 -0.04 -11.51 -10.44
N VAL A 421 0.37 -10.78 -9.40
CA VAL A 421 -0.45 -9.79 -8.71
C VAL A 421 0.25 -8.43 -8.75
N SER A 422 -0.49 -7.34 -8.95
CA SER A 422 0.02 -5.98 -8.86
C SER A 422 -1.07 -4.99 -8.49
N ARG A 423 -0.69 -3.79 -8.02
CA ARG A 423 -1.60 -2.72 -7.60
C ARG A 423 -1.05 -1.36 -8.03
N GLY A 424 -1.94 -0.40 -8.26
CA GLY A 424 -1.59 0.98 -8.62
C GLY A 424 -1.46 1.21 -10.13
N GLU A 425 -0.68 2.21 -10.53
CA GLU A 425 -0.52 2.58 -11.94
C GLU A 425 0.06 1.42 -12.77
N ASN A 426 -0.55 1.15 -13.92
CA ASN A 426 -0.25 0.03 -14.82
C ASN A 426 -0.33 -1.35 -14.14
N ALA A 427 -1.16 -1.52 -13.10
CA ALA A 427 -1.31 -2.80 -12.39
C ALA A 427 -1.64 -3.98 -13.31
N ARG A 428 -2.44 -3.78 -14.36
CA ARG A 428 -2.78 -4.84 -15.32
C ARG A 428 -1.55 -5.34 -16.08
N GLU A 429 -0.77 -4.44 -16.65
CA GLU A 429 0.47 -4.78 -17.35
C GLU A 429 1.49 -5.42 -16.40
N LYS A 430 1.68 -4.84 -15.22
CA LYS A 430 2.57 -5.38 -14.18
C LYS A 430 2.14 -6.76 -13.68
N SER A 431 0.83 -7.02 -13.55
CA SER A 431 0.31 -8.33 -13.16
C SER A 431 0.58 -9.39 -14.23
N VAL A 432 0.44 -9.04 -15.51
CA VAL A 432 0.79 -9.89 -16.64
C VAL A 432 2.29 -10.21 -16.64
N ASP A 433 3.14 -9.20 -16.42
CA ASP A 433 4.60 -9.38 -16.33
C ASP A 433 5.01 -10.24 -15.14
N ASN A 434 4.37 -10.05 -13.99
CA ASN A 434 4.60 -10.87 -12.80
C ASN A 434 4.17 -12.33 -13.02
N ALA A 435 3.06 -12.57 -13.71
CA ALA A 435 2.57 -13.93 -14.02
C ALA A 435 3.53 -14.66 -14.96
N ARG A 436 4.02 -13.96 -15.99
CA ARG A 436 5.07 -14.47 -16.90
C ARG A 436 6.36 -14.76 -16.15
N ARG A 437 6.76 -13.86 -15.23
CA ARG A 437 7.95 -14.04 -14.41
C ARG A 437 7.84 -15.26 -13.50
N GLU A 438 6.67 -15.56 -12.96
CA GLU A 438 6.50 -16.75 -12.14
C GLU A 438 6.70 -18.05 -12.94
N ILE A 439 6.16 -18.15 -14.16
CA ILE A 439 6.44 -19.29 -15.05
C ILE A 439 7.94 -19.37 -15.35
N ALA A 440 8.58 -18.23 -15.63
CA ALA A 440 10.02 -18.16 -15.84
C ALA A 440 10.81 -18.67 -14.62
N THR A 441 10.42 -18.29 -13.40
CA THR A 441 11.04 -18.77 -12.16
C THR A 441 10.82 -20.26 -11.96
N GLN A 442 9.62 -20.79 -12.25
CA GLN A 442 9.37 -22.24 -12.16
C GLN A 442 10.23 -23.04 -13.15
N LEU A 443 10.40 -22.54 -14.38
CA LEU A 443 11.33 -23.13 -15.36
C LEU A 443 12.78 -23.05 -14.85
N MET A 444 13.20 -21.90 -14.32
CA MET A 444 14.54 -21.71 -13.74
C MET A 444 14.82 -22.67 -12.59
N VAL A 445 13.91 -22.80 -11.62
CA VAL A 445 14.04 -23.75 -10.49
C VAL A 445 14.06 -25.20 -11.00
N SER A 446 13.29 -25.52 -12.04
CA SER A 446 13.31 -26.84 -12.65
C SER A 446 14.63 -27.13 -13.38
N VAL A 447 15.23 -26.13 -14.01
CA VAL A 447 16.57 -26.20 -14.60
C VAL A 447 17.60 -26.36 -13.49
N GLU A 448 17.63 -25.49 -12.49
CA GLU A 448 18.56 -25.52 -11.35
C GLU A 448 18.48 -26.83 -10.56
N GLY A 449 17.28 -27.34 -10.29
CA GLY A 449 17.06 -28.61 -9.60
C GLY A 449 17.47 -29.82 -10.44
N THR A 450 17.36 -29.75 -11.76
CA THR A 450 17.92 -30.76 -12.66
C THR A 450 19.44 -30.66 -12.72
N MET A 451 19.96 -29.43 -12.75
CA MET A 451 21.38 -29.14 -12.82
C MET A 451 22.10 -29.52 -11.50
N SER A 452 21.50 -29.34 -10.34
CA SER A 452 22.13 -29.79 -9.09
C SER A 452 22.32 -31.31 -9.04
N VAL A 453 21.47 -32.10 -9.73
CA VAL A 453 21.50 -33.56 -9.68
C VAL A 453 22.37 -34.19 -10.78
N LYS A 454 22.44 -33.61 -11.99
CA LYS A 454 23.21 -34.19 -13.12
C LYS A 454 24.52 -33.48 -13.47
N THR A 455 24.75 -32.25 -12.99
CA THR A 455 25.89 -31.44 -13.47
C THR A 455 27.17 -31.56 -12.65
N GLU A 456 27.20 -32.25 -11.51
CA GLU A 456 28.48 -32.57 -10.86
C GLU A 456 29.36 -33.48 -11.75
N ALA A 457 28.75 -34.33 -12.58
CA ALA A 457 29.44 -35.20 -13.52
C ALA A 457 29.75 -34.51 -14.87
N LEU A 458 28.83 -33.70 -15.42
CA LEU A 458 29.10 -32.94 -16.65
C LEU A 458 30.06 -31.77 -16.39
N MET A 459 29.83 -30.91 -15.39
CA MET A 459 30.63 -29.68 -15.17
C MET A 459 32.08 -29.96 -14.78
N LYS A 460 32.40 -31.11 -14.17
CA LYS A 460 33.78 -31.52 -13.91
C LYS A 460 34.63 -31.59 -15.18
N ASN A 461 34.01 -31.88 -16.34
CA ASN A 461 34.67 -31.90 -17.64
C ASN A 461 34.55 -30.55 -18.40
N PHE A 462 33.79 -29.56 -17.91
CA PHE A 462 33.67 -28.23 -18.54
C PHE A 462 34.47 -27.13 -17.81
N ALA A 463 34.84 -27.37 -16.55
CA ALA A 463 35.34 -26.34 -15.63
C ALA A 463 36.79 -25.88 -15.84
N GLU A 464 37.63 -26.55 -16.63
CA GLU A 464 39.01 -26.08 -16.81
C GLU A 464 39.12 -24.81 -17.67
N ASP A 465 38.18 -24.58 -18.60
CA ASP A 465 38.33 -23.52 -19.62
C ASP A 465 37.20 -22.47 -19.65
N ILE A 466 36.09 -22.66 -18.92
CA ILE A 466 35.01 -21.67 -18.83
C ILE A 466 35.08 -21.01 -17.44
N GLU A 467 35.36 -19.71 -17.44
CA GLU A 467 35.42 -18.90 -16.22
C GLU A 467 34.07 -19.02 -15.48
N GLN A 468 34.10 -19.34 -14.18
CA GLN A 468 32.91 -19.50 -13.32
C GLN A 468 31.94 -18.31 -13.46
N SER A 469 32.48 -17.11 -13.73
CA SER A 469 31.78 -15.87 -14.02
C SER A 469 30.80 -15.96 -15.21
N THR A 470 31.13 -16.72 -16.26
CA THR A 470 30.29 -16.86 -17.47
C THR A 470 29.12 -17.80 -17.17
N ILE A 471 29.36 -18.85 -16.39
CA ILE A 471 28.32 -19.78 -15.93
C ILE A 471 27.34 -19.04 -15.00
N ASP A 472 27.86 -18.23 -14.07
CA ASP A 472 27.03 -17.41 -13.18
C ASP A 472 26.22 -16.36 -13.94
N GLN A 473 26.81 -15.67 -14.93
CA GLN A 473 26.10 -14.66 -15.74
C GLN A 473 25.03 -15.26 -16.68
N THR A 474 25.28 -16.46 -17.22
CA THR A 474 24.32 -17.17 -18.08
C THR A 474 23.17 -17.75 -17.24
N ASN A 475 23.46 -18.19 -16.01
CA ASN A 475 22.45 -18.73 -15.09
C ASN A 475 21.62 -17.63 -14.39
N THR A 476 22.14 -16.43 -14.16
CA THR A 476 21.43 -15.43 -13.33
C THR A 476 20.85 -14.23 -14.05
N LYS A 477 21.21 -13.91 -15.32
CA LYS A 477 20.76 -12.63 -15.92
C LYS A 477 20.37 -12.61 -17.40
N THR A 478 20.57 -13.65 -18.20
CA THR A 478 20.32 -13.54 -19.66
C THR A 478 19.12 -14.36 -20.15
N LYS A 479 18.01 -13.63 -20.35
CA LYS A 479 16.86 -13.94 -21.23
C LYS A 479 15.95 -15.12 -20.84
N ILE A 480 15.20 -14.97 -19.75
CA ILE A 480 13.85 -15.54 -19.63
C ILE A 480 12.80 -14.41 -19.57
N SER A 481 13.12 -13.25 -20.16
CA SER A 481 12.14 -12.17 -20.36
C SER A 481 11.16 -12.48 -21.50
N ASN A 482 11.48 -13.43 -22.38
CA ASN A 482 10.67 -13.78 -23.56
C ASN A 482 10.50 -15.30 -23.69
N VAL A 483 9.88 -15.96 -22.70
CA VAL A 483 9.38 -17.32 -22.93
C VAL A 483 8.20 -17.22 -23.90
N SER A 484 8.45 -17.57 -25.15
CA SER A 484 7.41 -17.64 -26.18
C SER A 484 6.38 -18.72 -25.84
N GLY A 485 5.11 -18.46 -26.19
CA GLY A 485 4.00 -19.38 -25.93
C GLY A 485 3.33 -19.23 -24.56
N ILE A 486 3.74 -18.24 -23.74
CA ILE A 486 2.95 -17.87 -22.55
C ILE A 486 1.71 -17.10 -22.97
N GLU A 487 0.55 -17.67 -22.68
CA GLU A 487 -0.75 -17.06 -22.89
C GLU A 487 -1.30 -16.53 -21.58
N ILE A 488 -1.98 -15.38 -21.62
CA ILE A 488 -2.74 -14.88 -20.47
C ILE A 488 -4.14 -15.48 -20.57
N ALA A 489 -4.35 -16.57 -19.84
CA ALA A 489 -5.60 -17.30 -19.85
C ALA A 489 -6.73 -16.49 -19.22
N GLU A 490 -6.46 -15.84 -18.08
CA GLU A 490 -7.45 -15.07 -17.33
C GLU A 490 -6.81 -13.87 -16.64
N THR A 491 -7.60 -12.82 -16.42
CA THR A 491 -7.24 -11.68 -15.57
C THR A 491 -8.38 -11.39 -14.61
N PHE A 492 -8.06 -11.03 -13.39
CA PHE A 492 -9.04 -10.76 -12.35
C PHE A 492 -8.60 -9.56 -11.53
N GLU A 493 -9.45 -8.56 -11.35
CA GLU A 493 -9.19 -7.46 -10.42
C GLU A 493 -10.06 -7.65 -9.18
N ASP A 494 -9.43 -7.65 -8.01
CA ASP A 494 -10.10 -7.73 -6.72
C ASP A 494 -10.59 -6.36 -6.24
N LYS A 495 -11.37 -6.39 -5.16
CA LYS A 495 -11.96 -5.21 -4.53
C LYS A 495 -10.93 -4.28 -3.87
N ASP A 496 -9.71 -4.76 -3.61
CA ASP A 496 -8.65 -4.01 -2.95
C ASP A 496 -7.76 -3.29 -3.98
N GLY A 497 -8.11 -3.40 -5.27
CA GLY A 497 -7.38 -2.82 -6.41
C GLY A 497 -6.16 -3.65 -6.83
N ASN A 498 -6.07 -4.90 -6.39
CA ASN A 498 -5.08 -5.84 -6.89
C ASN A 498 -5.56 -6.44 -8.20
N VAL A 499 -4.76 -6.31 -9.24
CA VAL A 499 -4.97 -6.98 -10.52
C VAL A 499 -4.14 -8.26 -10.52
N TYR A 500 -4.81 -9.36 -10.81
CA TYR A 500 -4.27 -10.70 -10.98
C TYR A 500 -4.28 -11.08 -12.46
N ALA A 501 -3.24 -11.78 -12.89
CA ALA A 501 -3.18 -12.43 -14.20
C ALA A 501 -2.77 -13.90 -14.04
N LEU A 502 -3.51 -14.80 -14.69
CA LEU A 502 -3.15 -16.19 -14.86
C LEU A 502 -2.45 -16.35 -16.20
N ALA A 503 -1.14 -16.58 -16.14
CA ALA A 503 -0.36 -17.03 -17.27
C ALA A 503 -0.38 -18.55 -17.35
N VAL A 504 -0.49 -19.09 -18.56
CA VAL A 504 -0.40 -20.53 -18.84
C VAL A 504 0.61 -20.78 -19.95
N LEU A 505 1.37 -21.86 -19.81
CA LEU A 505 2.30 -22.32 -20.83
C LEU A 505 2.09 -23.82 -21.04
N SER A 506 1.72 -24.21 -22.26
CA SER A 506 1.63 -25.62 -22.64
C SER A 506 3.02 -26.24 -22.60
N LYS A 507 3.15 -27.37 -21.89
CA LYS A 507 4.42 -28.10 -21.85
C LYS A 507 4.81 -28.57 -23.23
N ASP A 508 3.90 -29.21 -23.96
CA ASP A 508 4.22 -29.75 -25.28
C ASP A 508 4.60 -28.66 -26.28
N ALA A 509 3.84 -27.55 -26.34
CA ALA A 509 4.17 -26.44 -27.23
C ALA A 509 5.51 -25.77 -26.86
N TYR A 510 5.80 -25.63 -25.57
CA TYR A 510 7.10 -25.14 -25.11
C TYR A 510 8.24 -26.08 -25.54
N PHE A 511 8.06 -27.39 -25.43
CA PHE A 511 9.08 -28.35 -25.83
C PHE A 511 9.27 -28.43 -27.35
N GLU A 512 8.23 -28.22 -28.14
CA GLU A 512 8.35 -28.10 -29.60
C GLU A 512 9.18 -26.87 -29.99
N VAL A 513 8.91 -25.72 -29.36
CA VAL A 513 9.71 -24.49 -29.56
C VAL A 513 11.15 -24.70 -29.10
N LEU A 514 11.35 -25.27 -27.91
CA LEU A 514 12.68 -25.57 -27.37
C LEU A 514 13.43 -26.56 -28.27
N GLN A 515 12.74 -27.56 -28.83
CA GLN A 515 13.31 -28.51 -29.78
C GLN A 515 13.77 -27.83 -31.06
N SER A 516 12.94 -26.95 -31.64
CA SER A 516 13.32 -26.15 -32.81
C SER A 516 14.52 -25.24 -32.52
N GLU A 517 14.57 -24.64 -31.33
CA GLU A 517 15.71 -23.81 -30.90
C GLU A 517 16.98 -24.65 -30.76
N LEU A 518 16.88 -25.82 -30.11
CA LEU A 518 17.98 -26.77 -29.97
C LEU A 518 18.50 -27.26 -31.32
N ASP A 519 17.61 -27.61 -32.25
CA ASP A 519 17.99 -28.01 -33.62
C ASP A 519 18.79 -26.91 -34.31
N GLY A 520 18.36 -25.65 -34.18
CA GLY A 520 19.07 -24.48 -34.72
C GLY A 520 20.47 -24.30 -34.11
N LEU A 521 20.57 -24.31 -32.78
CA LEU A 521 21.84 -24.13 -32.07
C LEU A 521 22.81 -25.28 -32.30
N VAL A 522 22.32 -26.53 -32.29
CA VAL A 522 23.14 -27.72 -32.61
C VAL A 522 23.69 -27.61 -34.02
N SER A 523 22.86 -27.22 -34.99
CA SER A 523 23.29 -27.03 -36.38
C SER A 523 24.35 -25.94 -36.51
N GLN A 524 24.22 -24.83 -35.77
CA GLN A 524 25.22 -23.76 -35.75
C GLN A 524 26.56 -24.23 -35.19
N VAL A 525 26.58 -24.91 -34.04
CA VAL A 525 27.84 -25.43 -33.45
C VAL A 525 28.51 -26.43 -34.40
N GLN A 526 27.74 -27.33 -35.02
CA GLN A 526 28.26 -28.27 -36.01
C GLN A 526 28.82 -27.55 -37.26
N SER A 527 28.14 -26.51 -37.72
CA SER A 527 28.60 -25.68 -38.83
C SER A 527 29.90 -24.97 -38.49
N GLU A 528 30.01 -24.37 -37.31
CA GLU A 528 31.23 -23.69 -36.87
C GLU A 528 32.41 -24.67 -36.71
N LYS A 529 32.17 -25.87 -36.17
CA LYS A 529 33.21 -26.92 -36.14
C LYS A 529 33.68 -27.30 -37.54
N LYS A 530 32.74 -27.47 -38.49
CA LYS A 530 33.06 -27.80 -39.89
C LYS A 530 33.85 -26.67 -40.55
N SER A 531 33.44 -25.41 -40.36
CA SER A 531 34.14 -24.22 -40.86
C SER A 531 35.54 -24.13 -40.30
N MET A 532 35.71 -24.30 -38.98
CA MET A 532 37.00 -24.32 -38.30
C MET A 532 37.97 -25.35 -38.92
N LEU A 533 37.54 -26.60 -39.06
CA LEU A 533 38.38 -27.66 -39.63
C LEU A 533 38.67 -27.45 -41.12
N SER A 534 37.70 -26.93 -41.88
CA SER A 534 37.89 -26.62 -43.30
C SER A 534 38.87 -25.47 -43.50
N ALA A 535 38.78 -24.41 -42.69
CA ALA A 535 39.66 -23.26 -42.75
C ALA A 535 41.13 -23.64 -42.44
N LEU A 536 41.37 -24.48 -41.43
CA LEU A 536 42.74 -24.99 -41.16
C LEU A 536 43.31 -25.80 -42.32
N LYS A 537 42.50 -26.66 -42.95
CA LYS A 537 42.91 -27.42 -44.14
C LYS A 537 43.25 -26.53 -45.34
N GLN A 538 42.76 -25.29 -45.35
CA GLN A 538 43.03 -24.29 -46.37
C GLN A 538 44.13 -23.30 -45.94
N GLY A 539 44.67 -23.42 -44.72
CA GLY A 539 45.70 -22.53 -44.18
C GLY A 539 45.14 -21.24 -43.58
N ASP A 540 43.82 -21.05 -43.56
CA ASP A 540 43.17 -19.87 -42.99
C ASP A 540 43.00 -20.03 -41.48
N PHE A 541 44.07 -19.69 -40.77
CA PHE A 541 44.11 -19.79 -39.32
C PHE A 541 43.22 -18.74 -38.64
N GLY A 542 43.15 -17.53 -39.22
CA GLY A 542 42.30 -16.46 -38.72
C GLY A 542 40.81 -16.83 -38.68
N ILE A 543 40.26 -17.33 -39.80
CA ILE A 543 38.86 -17.80 -39.85
C ILE A 543 38.66 -18.99 -38.92
N SER A 544 39.62 -19.91 -38.84
CA SER A 544 39.51 -21.06 -37.94
C SER A 544 39.36 -20.65 -36.47
N LEU A 545 40.17 -19.70 -36.01
CA LEU A 545 40.07 -19.17 -34.65
C LEU A 545 38.75 -18.44 -34.40
N GLN A 546 38.22 -17.72 -35.39
CA GLN A 546 36.91 -17.09 -35.29
C GLN A 546 35.80 -18.14 -35.13
N SER A 547 35.80 -19.19 -35.94
CA SER A 547 34.82 -20.28 -35.82
C SER A 547 34.93 -21.05 -34.50
N LEU A 548 36.15 -21.30 -34.02
CA LEU A 548 36.36 -21.91 -32.69
C LEU A 548 35.81 -21.00 -31.58
N THR A 549 36.01 -19.68 -31.69
CA THR A 549 35.49 -18.69 -30.73
C THR A 549 33.96 -18.68 -30.73
N ARG A 550 33.33 -18.65 -31.90
CA ARG A 550 31.85 -18.74 -32.02
C ARG A 550 31.30 -20.04 -31.44
N ALA A 551 31.93 -21.18 -31.71
CA ALA A 551 31.54 -22.45 -31.12
C ALA A 551 31.62 -22.40 -29.57
N ARG A 552 32.70 -21.82 -29.02
CA ARG A 552 32.87 -21.62 -27.59
C ARG A 552 31.81 -20.69 -26.99
N GLU A 553 31.37 -19.66 -27.70
CA GLU A 553 30.30 -18.76 -27.25
C GLU A 553 28.91 -19.41 -27.27
N LEU A 554 28.65 -20.29 -28.24
CA LEU A 554 27.36 -20.98 -28.38
C LEU A 554 27.17 -22.13 -27.37
N LEU A 555 28.23 -22.84 -27.01
CA LEU A 555 28.15 -24.03 -26.14
C LEU A 555 27.56 -23.75 -24.74
N PRO A 556 27.96 -22.68 -24.00
CA PRO A 556 27.35 -22.33 -22.72
C PRO A 556 25.86 -22.04 -22.80
N LEU A 557 25.36 -21.58 -23.96
CA LEU A 557 23.94 -21.33 -24.20
C LEU A 557 23.17 -22.63 -24.50
N LEU A 558 23.84 -23.58 -25.15
CA LEU A 558 23.23 -24.81 -25.66
C LEU A 558 23.19 -25.94 -24.61
N LEU A 559 24.29 -26.16 -23.90
CA LEU A 559 24.43 -27.33 -23.03
C LEU A 559 23.41 -27.39 -21.88
N PRO A 560 23.10 -26.29 -21.15
CA PRO A 560 22.07 -26.31 -20.12
C PRO A 560 20.68 -26.63 -20.71
N LYS A 561 20.38 -26.12 -21.91
CA LYS A 561 19.12 -26.39 -22.60
C LYS A 561 18.98 -27.86 -23.00
N ILE A 562 20.05 -28.48 -23.48
CA ILE A 562 20.09 -29.94 -23.77
C ILE A 562 19.90 -30.74 -22.49
N ALA A 563 20.61 -30.40 -21.41
CA ALA A 563 20.52 -31.11 -20.14
C ALA A 563 19.09 -31.06 -19.57
N TYR A 564 18.45 -29.90 -19.64
CA TYR A 564 17.07 -29.69 -19.24
C TYR A 564 16.07 -30.44 -20.14
N TYR A 565 16.23 -30.35 -21.46
CA TYR A 565 15.37 -31.06 -22.41
C TYR A 565 15.43 -32.58 -22.21
N ASN A 566 16.64 -33.13 -22.09
CA ASN A 566 16.86 -34.57 -21.91
C ASN A 566 16.44 -35.08 -20.51
N SER A 567 16.45 -34.25 -19.45
CA SER A 567 16.06 -34.69 -18.11
C SER A 567 14.55 -34.93 -17.96
N LEU A 568 13.76 -34.28 -18.80
CA LEU A 568 12.30 -34.33 -18.77
C LEU A 568 11.74 -35.37 -19.76
N GLY A 569 12.59 -36.22 -20.34
CA GLY A 569 12.23 -37.21 -21.34
C GLY A 569 11.34 -38.35 -20.81
N GLY A 570 10.08 -38.36 -21.22
CA GLY A 570 9.29 -39.59 -21.36
C GLY A 570 9.74 -40.40 -22.59
N GLN A 571 9.26 -41.65 -22.73
CA GLN A 571 9.77 -42.64 -23.68
C GLN A 571 9.74 -42.23 -25.17
N ASP A 572 9.03 -41.17 -25.56
CA ASP A 572 8.80 -40.79 -26.96
C ASP A 572 9.55 -39.54 -27.46
N ARG A 573 10.46 -38.94 -26.68
CA ARG A 573 11.18 -37.70 -27.08
C ARG A 573 12.60 -37.95 -27.60
N ARG A 574 13.01 -37.16 -28.61
CA ARG A 574 14.34 -37.23 -29.25
C ARG A 574 15.46 -36.85 -28.27
N GLU A 575 16.44 -37.72 -28.06
CA GLU A 575 17.60 -37.39 -27.22
C GLU A 575 18.61 -36.52 -28.00
N TYR A 576 19.01 -35.38 -27.42
CA TYR A 576 20.07 -34.53 -27.99
C TYR A 576 21.44 -34.90 -27.44
N LYS A 577 22.41 -35.13 -28.33
CA LYS A 577 23.83 -35.33 -28.00
C LYS A 577 24.66 -34.37 -28.84
N ILE A 578 25.54 -33.61 -28.17
CA ILE A 578 26.51 -32.74 -28.84
C ILE A 578 27.88 -32.86 -28.20
N GLU A 579 28.91 -32.69 -29.02
CA GLU A 579 30.28 -32.63 -28.55
C GLU A 579 30.49 -31.43 -27.62
N ASN A 580 31.31 -31.63 -26.59
CA ASN A 580 31.67 -30.59 -25.64
C ASN A 580 32.86 -29.74 -26.14
N LEU A 581 33.17 -28.65 -25.43
CA LEU A 581 34.28 -27.77 -25.81
C LEU A 581 35.63 -28.51 -25.84
N GLN A 582 35.86 -29.48 -24.94
CA GLN A 582 37.11 -30.26 -24.90
C GLN A 582 37.29 -31.11 -26.16
N GLU A 583 36.21 -31.72 -26.67
CA GLU A 583 36.22 -32.51 -27.91
C GLU A 583 36.47 -31.63 -29.14
N ILE A 584 35.89 -30.43 -29.17
CA ILE A 584 36.12 -29.45 -30.25
C ILE A 584 37.56 -28.91 -30.19
N THR A 585 38.06 -28.51 -29.02
CA THR A 585 39.44 -28.02 -28.87
C THR A 585 40.48 -29.11 -29.12
N LYS A 586 40.20 -30.36 -28.73
CA LYS A 586 41.02 -31.52 -29.12
C LYS A 586 41.07 -31.71 -30.63
N SER A 587 39.94 -31.53 -31.31
CA SER A 587 39.89 -31.59 -32.78
C SER A 587 40.75 -30.49 -33.42
N PHE A 588 40.71 -29.27 -32.88
CA PHE A 588 41.58 -28.16 -33.31
C PHE A 588 43.06 -28.46 -33.02
N ALA A 589 43.40 -28.92 -31.80
CA ALA A 589 44.76 -29.26 -31.40
C ALA A 589 45.36 -30.35 -32.29
N ASN A 590 44.58 -31.40 -32.60
CA ASN A 590 45.00 -32.46 -33.50
C ASN A 590 45.29 -31.91 -34.90
N ALA A 591 44.47 -30.99 -35.41
CA ALA A 591 44.71 -30.34 -36.70
C ALA A 591 45.96 -29.42 -36.68
N MET A 592 46.28 -28.82 -35.52
CA MET A 592 47.47 -27.99 -35.30
C MET A 592 48.73 -28.79 -34.93
N SER A 593 48.65 -30.12 -34.78
CA SER A 593 49.75 -30.93 -34.24
C SER A 593 51.04 -30.89 -35.07
N SER A 594 50.94 -30.61 -36.37
CA SER A 594 52.08 -30.41 -37.27
C SER A 594 52.48 -28.94 -37.46
N LEU A 595 52.12 -28.05 -36.51
CA LEU A 595 52.51 -26.64 -36.55
C LEU A 595 54.04 -26.52 -36.45
N VAL A 596 54.62 -25.82 -37.42
CA VAL A 596 56.03 -25.43 -37.44
C VAL A 596 56.11 -23.91 -37.53
N ILE A 597 56.87 -23.31 -36.62
CA ILE A 597 57.26 -21.90 -36.68
C ILE A 597 58.78 -21.88 -36.89
N SER A 598 59.26 -21.15 -37.90
CA SER A 598 60.68 -21.04 -38.22
C SER A 598 61.14 -19.60 -38.42
N LYS A 599 62.43 -19.35 -38.16
CA LYS A 599 63.09 -18.08 -38.46
C LYS A 599 63.42 -18.02 -39.94
N VAL A 600 63.05 -16.93 -40.59
CA VAL A 600 63.41 -16.66 -41.99
C VAL A 600 64.55 -15.66 -42.06
N ASP A 601 64.47 -14.57 -41.28
CA ASP A 601 65.47 -13.48 -41.27
C ASP A 601 65.39 -12.64 -39.98
N GLY A 602 66.40 -11.78 -39.74
CA GLY A 602 66.46 -10.82 -38.64
C GLY A 602 67.14 -11.32 -37.35
N ASP A 603 67.74 -12.51 -37.36
CA ASP A 603 68.46 -13.04 -36.19
C ASP A 603 69.93 -12.58 -36.12
N ASN A 604 70.51 -12.59 -34.93
CA ASN A 604 71.90 -12.23 -34.63
C ASN A 604 72.35 -10.84 -35.13
N GLN A 605 71.44 -9.87 -35.17
CA GLN A 605 71.75 -8.53 -35.67
C GLN A 605 72.30 -7.60 -34.58
N LYS A 606 73.13 -6.65 -35.01
CA LYS A 606 73.73 -5.61 -34.16
C LYS A 606 73.02 -4.28 -34.39
N CYS A 607 72.65 -3.58 -33.33
CA CYS A 607 71.97 -2.30 -33.42
C CYS A 607 72.39 -1.36 -32.29
N LYS A 608 72.11 -0.07 -32.45
CA LYS A 608 72.27 0.91 -31.38
C LYS A 608 70.94 1.05 -30.63
N ALA A 609 70.98 1.24 -29.31
CA ALA A 609 69.79 1.61 -28.57
C ALA A 609 69.15 2.88 -29.15
N ASN A 610 67.83 2.97 -29.10
CA ASN A 610 66.99 4.07 -29.61
C ASN A 610 67.04 4.28 -31.14
N SER A 611 67.68 3.37 -31.87
CA SER A 611 67.68 3.36 -33.34
C SER A 611 66.73 2.29 -33.90
N LYS A 612 66.30 2.42 -35.16
CA LYS A 612 65.53 1.37 -35.83
C LYS A 612 66.40 0.11 -35.98
N LEU A 613 65.75 -1.04 -35.83
CA LEU A 613 66.37 -2.33 -36.07
C LEU A 613 66.79 -2.46 -37.56
N PRO A 614 68.03 -2.91 -37.86
CA PRO A 614 68.53 -3.02 -39.24
C PRO A 614 67.66 -3.87 -40.16
N ASN A 615 67.27 -5.06 -39.70
CA ASN A 615 66.39 -5.98 -40.42
C ASN A 615 65.17 -6.31 -39.54
N PRO A 616 63.97 -6.43 -40.10
CA PRO A 616 62.82 -6.93 -39.33
C PRO A 616 63.07 -8.38 -38.89
N PHE A 617 62.47 -8.78 -37.78
CA PHE A 617 62.32 -10.21 -37.47
C PHE A 617 61.29 -10.81 -38.41
N VAL A 618 61.69 -11.86 -39.13
CA VAL A 618 60.84 -12.55 -40.09
C VAL A 618 60.60 -13.97 -39.63
N VAL A 619 59.34 -14.29 -39.39
CA VAL A 619 58.88 -15.59 -38.88
C VAL A 619 57.93 -16.20 -39.90
N LYS A 620 58.11 -17.49 -40.21
CA LYS A 620 57.16 -18.26 -41.02
C LYS A 620 56.43 -19.28 -40.17
N ALA A 621 55.12 -19.37 -40.31
CA ALA A 621 54.27 -20.36 -39.67
C ALA A 621 53.54 -21.23 -40.70
N GLN A 622 53.56 -22.55 -40.50
CA GLN A 622 52.95 -23.52 -41.42
C GLN A 622 52.46 -24.78 -40.71
N ILE A 623 51.49 -25.48 -41.29
CA ILE A 623 51.00 -26.81 -40.87
C ILE A 623 51.14 -27.75 -42.05
N SER A 624 51.93 -28.83 -41.92
CA SER A 624 52.10 -29.81 -43.01
C SER A 624 52.41 -29.13 -44.36
N ASP A 625 53.39 -28.22 -44.36
CA ASP A 625 53.83 -27.38 -45.48
C ASP A 625 52.83 -26.35 -46.02
N LEU A 626 51.63 -26.26 -45.43
CA LEU A 626 50.63 -25.25 -45.77
C LEU A 626 50.88 -23.97 -44.96
N PRO A 627 51.05 -22.81 -45.62
CA PRO A 627 51.22 -21.54 -44.92
C PRO A 627 50.01 -21.16 -44.07
N LEU A 628 50.23 -20.67 -42.86
CA LEU A 628 49.15 -20.20 -41.99
C LEU A 628 48.90 -18.71 -42.15
N VAL A 629 47.75 -18.35 -42.68
CA VAL A 629 47.31 -16.97 -42.91
C VAL A 629 46.52 -16.44 -41.71
N GLY A 630 46.77 -15.18 -41.31
CA GLY A 630 46.02 -14.51 -40.25
C GLY A 630 46.37 -14.96 -38.83
N GLY A 631 47.50 -15.66 -38.65
CA GLY A 631 48.07 -15.98 -37.34
C GLY A 631 48.87 -14.83 -36.77
N SER A 632 48.65 -14.49 -35.50
CA SER A 632 49.42 -13.44 -34.83
C SER A 632 50.66 -14.03 -34.16
N ILE A 633 51.85 -13.50 -34.46
CA ILE A 633 53.10 -13.80 -33.78
C ILE A 633 53.37 -12.71 -32.75
N VAL A 634 53.55 -13.09 -31.49
CA VAL A 634 53.90 -12.18 -30.39
C VAL A 634 55.40 -12.19 -30.17
N PHE A 635 55.97 -11.00 -29.99
CA PHE A 635 57.38 -10.79 -29.66
C PHE A 635 57.51 -10.27 -28.22
N LYS A 636 58.41 -10.89 -27.45
CA LYS A 636 58.67 -10.54 -26.04
C LYS A 636 60.15 -10.35 -25.74
N PHE A 637 60.44 -9.38 -24.87
CA PHE A 637 61.73 -9.22 -24.20
C PHE A 637 61.54 -9.44 -22.70
N GLY A 638 62.16 -10.48 -22.14
CA GLY A 638 61.78 -10.96 -20.81
C GLY A 638 60.29 -11.30 -20.76
N ASP A 639 59.55 -10.70 -19.82
CA ASP A 639 58.09 -10.84 -19.72
C ASP A 639 57.31 -9.76 -20.49
N GLU A 640 57.98 -8.72 -20.99
CA GLU A 640 57.37 -7.58 -21.66
C GLU A 640 57.03 -7.91 -23.12
N VAL A 641 55.79 -7.63 -23.53
CA VAL A 641 55.37 -7.70 -24.94
C VAL A 641 55.84 -6.45 -25.66
N ILE A 642 56.81 -6.62 -26.56
CA ILE A 642 57.34 -5.52 -27.36
C ILE A 642 56.52 -5.29 -28.64
N GLY A 643 55.75 -6.28 -29.09
CA GLY A 643 54.80 -6.11 -30.18
C GLY A 643 54.25 -7.41 -30.75
N LYS A 644 53.47 -7.29 -31.84
CA LYS A 644 52.83 -8.40 -32.55
C LYS A 644 52.89 -8.15 -34.06
N ALA A 645 52.91 -9.22 -34.84
CA ALA A 645 52.77 -9.18 -36.30
C ALA A 645 51.86 -10.30 -36.80
N GLU A 646 51.05 -10.05 -37.81
CA GLU A 646 50.17 -11.05 -38.43
C GLU A 646 50.85 -11.73 -39.62
N THR A 647 50.58 -13.01 -39.82
CA THR A 647 51.07 -13.77 -40.97
C THR A 647 50.24 -13.46 -42.22
N ASN A 648 50.93 -13.19 -43.31
CA ASN A 648 50.34 -12.92 -44.63
C ASN A 648 49.92 -14.22 -45.36
N SER A 649 49.57 -14.11 -46.65
CA SER A 649 49.20 -15.24 -47.51
C SER A 649 50.29 -16.31 -47.68
N GLU A 650 51.55 -15.98 -47.39
CA GLU A 650 52.70 -16.91 -47.43
C GLU A 650 53.04 -17.46 -46.04
N GLY A 651 52.22 -17.17 -45.04
CA GLY A 651 52.45 -17.57 -43.65
C GLY A 651 53.59 -16.80 -42.97
N VAL A 652 53.98 -15.65 -43.52
CA VAL A 652 55.13 -14.86 -43.05
C VAL A 652 54.66 -13.65 -42.26
N ALA A 653 55.21 -13.47 -41.06
CA ALA A 653 55.03 -12.29 -40.22
C ALA A 653 56.34 -11.51 -40.13
N ASN A 654 56.25 -10.18 -40.30
CA ASN A 654 57.37 -9.25 -40.25
C ASN A 654 57.20 -8.28 -39.08
N PHE A 655 58.20 -8.17 -38.21
CA PHE A 655 58.13 -7.31 -37.04
C PHE A 655 59.39 -6.45 -36.90
N THR A 656 59.22 -5.16 -36.61
CA THR A 656 60.30 -4.24 -36.29
C THR A 656 59.95 -3.43 -35.05
N PHE A 657 60.96 -3.04 -34.28
CA PHE A 657 60.81 -2.22 -33.09
C PHE A 657 62.08 -1.40 -32.85
N VAL A 658 62.05 -0.50 -31.88
CA VAL A 658 63.20 0.31 -31.47
C VAL A 658 63.80 -0.30 -30.19
N PRO A 659 65.02 -0.87 -30.23
CA PRO A 659 65.68 -1.43 -29.05
C PRO A 659 65.98 -0.36 -28.01
N THR A 660 65.82 -0.68 -26.72
CA THR A 660 66.00 0.27 -25.63
C THR A 660 67.38 0.18 -24.99
N VAL A 661 67.74 1.19 -24.20
CA VAL A 661 68.97 1.17 -23.38
C VAL A 661 68.96 0.04 -22.35
N ALA A 662 67.78 -0.40 -21.89
CA ALA A 662 67.65 -1.55 -21.00
C ALA A 662 68.19 -2.84 -21.66
N MET A 663 67.86 -3.06 -22.93
CA MET A 663 68.36 -4.20 -23.71
C MET A 663 69.89 -4.11 -23.91
N ALA A 664 70.45 -2.91 -24.07
CA ALA A 664 71.91 -2.73 -24.19
C ALA A 664 72.69 -3.17 -22.95
N ARG A 665 72.08 -3.12 -21.76
CA ARG A 665 72.75 -3.53 -20.50
C ARG A 665 73.03 -5.04 -20.45
N GLU A 666 72.27 -5.85 -21.18
CA GLU A 666 72.46 -7.30 -21.24
C GLU A 666 73.59 -7.72 -22.21
N LYS A 667 74.09 -6.81 -23.07
CA LYS A 667 75.05 -7.03 -24.17
C LYS A 667 74.54 -7.98 -25.27
N LYS A 668 73.78 -9.00 -24.92
CA LYS A 668 73.06 -9.94 -25.78
C LYS A 668 71.63 -10.04 -25.23
N SER A 669 70.65 -9.57 -25.99
CA SER A 669 69.24 -9.66 -25.62
C SER A 669 68.53 -10.69 -26.48
N GLU A 670 67.69 -11.50 -25.85
CA GLU A 670 66.89 -12.53 -26.51
C GLU A 670 65.44 -12.08 -26.62
N ILE A 671 64.91 -12.13 -27.85
CA ILE A 671 63.51 -11.81 -28.15
C ILE A 671 62.80 -13.12 -28.46
N ALA A 672 61.85 -13.49 -27.61
CA ALA A 672 61.01 -14.66 -27.82
C ALA A 672 59.91 -14.33 -28.83
N ALA A 673 59.72 -15.18 -29.84
CA ALA A 673 58.64 -15.11 -30.83
C ALA A 673 57.83 -16.41 -30.79
N PHE A 674 56.50 -16.31 -30.72
CA PHE A 674 55.62 -17.47 -30.69
C PHE A 674 54.24 -17.13 -31.25
N MET A 675 53.51 -18.15 -31.72
CA MET A 675 52.14 -17.97 -32.19
C MET A 675 51.21 -17.68 -31.01
N TYR A 676 50.47 -16.58 -31.14
CA TYR A 676 49.50 -16.15 -30.16
C TYR A 676 48.21 -16.94 -30.31
N LEU A 677 47.76 -17.49 -29.19
CA LEU A 677 46.38 -17.91 -29.02
C LEU A 677 45.68 -17.03 -27.98
N PRO A 678 44.41 -16.64 -28.25
CA PRO A 678 43.58 -15.97 -27.28
C PRO A 678 43.56 -16.69 -25.92
N SER A 679 43.54 -15.92 -24.83
CA SER A 679 43.49 -16.46 -23.44
C SER A 679 42.24 -17.29 -23.17
N VAL A 680 41.21 -17.14 -24.00
CA VAL A 680 40.00 -17.96 -24.00
C VAL A 680 40.25 -19.41 -24.45
N PHE A 681 41.47 -19.85 -24.70
CA PHE A 681 41.79 -21.28 -24.84
C PHE A 681 43.02 -21.66 -24.01
N PRO A 682 42.97 -21.61 -22.66
CA PRO A 682 44.13 -21.71 -21.78
C PRO A 682 45.01 -22.95 -22.00
N SER A 683 44.39 -24.13 -22.12
CA SER A 683 45.09 -25.40 -22.28
C SER A 683 45.76 -25.50 -23.65
N LEU A 684 45.05 -25.10 -24.70
CA LEU A 684 45.58 -25.04 -26.06
C LEU A 684 46.67 -23.97 -26.22
N LYS A 685 46.47 -22.81 -25.59
CA LYS A 685 47.43 -21.71 -25.54
C LYS A 685 48.76 -22.18 -24.95
N ARG A 686 48.73 -22.89 -23.82
CA ARG A 686 49.95 -23.44 -23.21
C ARG A 686 50.70 -24.37 -24.17
N GLU A 687 50.02 -25.19 -24.95
CA GLU A 687 50.67 -26.09 -25.91
C GLU A 687 51.27 -25.34 -27.10
N VAL A 688 50.54 -24.38 -27.69
CA VAL A 688 51.05 -23.60 -28.84
C VAL A 688 52.16 -22.63 -28.41
N GLU A 689 52.05 -22.00 -27.25
CA GLU A 689 53.08 -21.09 -26.73
C GLU A 689 54.37 -21.81 -26.31
N LYS A 690 54.39 -23.15 -26.18
CA LYS A 690 55.65 -23.90 -26.01
C LYS A 690 56.50 -23.87 -27.28
N ILE A 691 55.89 -23.67 -28.44
CA ILE A 691 56.58 -23.54 -29.72
C ILE A 691 57.12 -22.12 -29.82
N LYS A 692 58.26 -21.88 -29.17
CA LYS A 692 58.96 -20.58 -29.15
C LYS A 692 60.18 -20.59 -30.04
N LEU A 693 60.39 -19.47 -30.71
CA LEU A 693 61.64 -19.11 -31.36
C LEU A 693 62.31 -17.99 -30.56
N TYR A 694 63.63 -17.93 -30.64
CA TYR A 694 64.40 -16.86 -30.04
C TYR A 694 65.24 -16.18 -31.12
N PHE A 695 65.08 -14.85 -31.20
CA PHE A 695 65.95 -13.95 -31.94
C PHE A 695 66.97 -13.36 -30.98
N THR A 696 68.23 -13.30 -31.38
CA THR A 696 69.30 -12.64 -30.64
C THR A 696 69.60 -11.29 -31.26
N ILE A 697 69.66 -10.26 -30.43
CA ILE A 697 70.16 -8.94 -30.82
C ILE A 697 71.29 -8.49 -29.90
N TYR A 698 72.24 -7.76 -30.47
CA TYR A 698 73.35 -7.14 -29.75
C TYR A 698 73.14 -5.64 -29.78
N VAL A 699 72.70 -5.08 -28.66
CA VAL A 699 72.38 -3.66 -28.54
C VAL A 699 73.56 -2.94 -27.91
N THR A 700 74.11 -1.95 -28.59
CA THR A 700 75.14 -1.07 -28.05
C THR A 700 74.53 0.27 -27.64
N PHE A 701 75.09 0.88 -26.59
CA PHE A 701 74.69 2.19 -26.12
C PHE A 701 75.92 2.96 -25.63
N LYS A 702 76.00 4.25 -25.95
CA LYS A 702 77.02 5.18 -25.44
C LYS A 702 76.33 6.13 -24.45
N PRO A 703 76.74 6.17 -23.16
CA PRO A 703 76.20 7.16 -22.23
C PRO A 703 76.54 8.57 -22.69
N PHE A 704 75.62 9.49 -22.49
CA PHE A 704 75.85 10.92 -22.66
C PHE A 704 75.81 11.59 -21.30
N PHE A 705 76.60 12.65 -21.13
CA PHE A 705 76.65 13.41 -19.89
C PHE A 705 75.87 14.70 -20.08
N TYR A 706 75.17 15.15 -19.05
CA TYR A 706 74.42 16.41 -19.14
C TYR A 706 74.38 17.15 -17.82
N SER A 707 74.27 18.47 -17.89
CA SER A 707 73.77 19.29 -16.77
C SER A 707 72.29 19.55 -16.96
N LEU A 708 71.52 19.68 -15.87
CA LEU A 708 70.07 19.92 -15.92
C LEU A 708 69.72 21.17 -15.13
N GLU A 709 68.89 22.02 -15.72
CA GLU A 709 68.33 23.19 -15.07
C GLU A 709 66.83 23.30 -15.36
N VAL A 710 66.04 23.64 -14.35
CA VAL A 710 64.60 23.90 -14.48
C VAL A 710 64.32 25.34 -14.05
N ILE A 711 63.83 26.15 -14.97
CA ILE A 711 63.51 27.58 -14.78
C ILE A 711 62.04 27.86 -15.15
N GLY A 712 61.56 29.07 -14.85
CA GLY A 712 60.18 29.47 -15.12
C GLY A 712 59.27 29.49 -13.89
N ILE A 713 58.00 29.17 -14.08
CA ILE A 713 56.95 29.27 -13.05
C ILE A 713 57.09 28.25 -11.90
N GLY A 714 56.35 28.46 -10.81
CA GLY A 714 56.27 27.55 -9.67
C GLY A 714 57.32 27.78 -8.58
N SER A 715 57.08 27.19 -7.41
CA SER A 715 57.96 27.26 -6.24
C SER A 715 59.25 26.46 -6.44
N LYS A 716 60.22 26.61 -5.53
CA LYS A 716 61.43 25.78 -5.51
C LYS A 716 61.11 24.27 -5.44
N LYS A 717 60.05 23.89 -4.71
CA LYS A 717 59.56 22.51 -4.61
C LYS A 717 59.08 22.01 -5.98
N ASN A 718 58.25 22.78 -6.67
CA ASN A 718 57.73 22.46 -7.99
C ASN A 718 58.84 22.25 -9.04
N LYS A 719 59.86 23.12 -9.03
CA LYS A 719 61.02 22.99 -9.95
C LYS A 719 61.86 21.75 -9.65
N SER A 720 62.05 21.42 -8.36
CA SER A 720 62.77 20.21 -7.94
C SER A 720 62.07 18.91 -8.35
N GLU A 721 60.74 18.92 -8.38
CA GLU A 721 59.93 17.78 -8.83
C GLU A 721 60.06 17.54 -10.33
N VAL A 722 59.92 18.60 -11.14
CA VAL A 722 60.17 18.53 -12.59
C VAL A 722 61.60 18.10 -12.88
N TYR A 723 62.58 18.63 -12.14
CA TYR A 723 63.98 18.23 -12.24
C TYR A 723 64.15 16.73 -12.04
N THR A 724 63.53 16.17 -10.98
CA THR A 724 63.62 14.74 -10.65
C THR A 724 62.99 13.88 -11.74
N LYS A 725 61.84 14.30 -12.28
CA LYS A 725 61.17 13.62 -13.39
C LYS A 725 62.03 13.59 -14.65
N LEU A 726 62.52 14.76 -15.09
CA LEU A 726 63.37 14.85 -16.27
C LEU A 726 64.69 14.10 -16.10
N MET A 727 65.30 14.19 -14.92
CA MET A 727 66.50 13.42 -14.59
C MET A 727 66.25 11.91 -14.73
N THR A 728 65.12 11.42 -14.22
CA THR A 728 64.76 10.00 -14.35
C THR A 728 64.55 9.60 -15.79
N MET A 729 63.78 10.40 -16.55
CA MET A 729 63.52 10.14 -17.98
C MET A 729 64.81 10.10 -18.81
N LEU A 730 65.73 11.04 -18.59
CA LEU A 730 67.01 11.09 -19.29
C LEU A 730 67.93 9.95 -18.87
N LYS A 731 67.94 9.58 -17.57
CA LYS A 731 68.69 8.44 -17.05
C LYS A 731 68.22 7.11 -17.65
N ASP A 732 66.92 6.95 -17.88
CA ASP A 732 66.36 5.75 -18.53
C ASP A 732 66.78 5.65 -20.00
N GLN A 733 67.08 6.79 -20.64
CA GLN A 733 67.72 6.88 -21.95
C GLN A 733 69.25 6.84 -21.87
N GLY A 734 69.81 6.54 -20.69
CA GLY A 734 71.23 6.36 -20.43
C GLY A 734 72.04 7.64 -20.26
N GLY A 735 71.37 8.77 -20.01
CA GLY A 735 72.00 10.01 -19.60
C GLY A 735 72.58 9.93 -18.18
N LEU A 736 73.73 10.57 -17.99
CA LEU A 736 74.42 10.67 -16.70
C LEU A 736 74.58 12.14 -16.31
N ILE A 737 74.01 12.52 -15.18
CA ILE A 737 74.03 13.91 -14.74
C ILE A 737 75.42 14.31 -14.21
N GLN A 738 75.92 15.48 -14.64
CA GLN A 738 77.17 16.08 -14.18
C GLN A 738 76.98 17.57 -13.89
N LYS A 739 77.77 18.09 -12.94
CA LYS A 739 77.71 19.50 -12.54
C LYS A 739 78.20 20.45 -13.64
N VAL A 740 79.15 19.99 -14.46
CA VAL A 740 79.68 20.69 -15.62
C VAL A 740 79.68 19.67 -16.75
N SER A 741 78.99 19.95 -17.84
CA SER A 741 78.89 19.08 -19.00
C SER A 741 78.74 19.96 -20.25
N PRO A 742 79.38 19.59 -21.38
CA PRO A 742 79.21 20.27 -22.68
C PRO A 742 77.75 20.34 -23.12
N LEU A 743 76.93 19.37 -22.71
CA LEU A 743 75.50 19.36 -22.96
C LEU A 743 74.73 19.92 -21.75
N GLN A 744 73.99 20.99 -21.97
CA GLN A 744 73.05 21.56 -21.00
C GLN A 744 71.61 21.25 -21.41
N VAL A 745 70.87 20.57 -20.53
CA VAL A 745 69.42 20.41 -20.64
C VAL A 745 68.73 21.50 -19.83
N ARG A 746 68.02 22.40 -20.49
CA ARG A 746 67.27 23.49 -19.85
C ARG A 746 65.79 23.31 -20.07
N CYS A 747 65.04 23.12 -18.99
CA CYS A 747 63.58 23.07 -19.01
C CYS A 747 62.99 24.41 -18.59
N VAL A 748 62.21 25.03 -19.48
CA VAL A 748 61.46 26.25 -19.20
C VAL A 748 60.00 25.90 -18.95
N LEU A 749 59.53 26.12 -17.73
CA LEU A 749 58.14 25.92 -17.33
C LEU A 749 57.32 27.18 -17.54
N GLN A 750 56.23 27.05 -18.28
CA GLN A 750 55.25 28.11 -18.50
C GLN A 750 53.85 27.61 -18.15
N SER A 751 52.96 28.55 -17.79
CA SER A 751 51.54 28.30 -17.54
C SER A 751 50.71 29.00 -18.58
N GLU A 752 49.71 28.32 -19.10
CA GLU A 752 48.62 28.99 -19.81
C GLU A 752 47.75 29.83 -18.84
N PRO A 753 47.02 30.84 -19.33
CA PRO A 753 46.07 31.61 -18.54
C PRO A 753 45.07 30.69 -17.84
N LYS A 754 44.91 30.91 -16.53
CA LYS A 754 44.05 30.13 -15.65
C LYS A 754 42.60 30.16 -16.15
N LYS A 755 41.90 29.02 -16.07
CA LYS A 755 40.45 28.95 -16.30
C LYS A 755 39.77 28.48 -15.02
N GLU A 756 38.86 29.30 -14.52
CA GLU A 756 37.91 28.87 -13.49
C GLU A 756 36.85 28.01 -14.17
N VAL A 757 36.66 26.79 -13.67
CA VAL A 757 35.75 25.81 -14.24
C VAL A 757 34.79 25.34 -13.16
N GLN A 758 33.51 25.23 -13.48
CA GLN A 758 32.49 24.82 -12.52
C GLN A 758 32.49 23.30 -12.39
N GLY A 759 32.87 22.78 -11.21
CA GLY A 759 32.90 21.36 -10.90
C GLY A 759 31.73 20.91 -10.03
N PHE A 760 31.52 19.59 -9.90
CA PHE A 760 30.44 18.96 -9.14
C PHE A 760 30.40 19.32 -7.63
N GLY A 761 31.43 19.97 -7.10
CA GLY A 761 31.57 20.39 -5.70
C GLY A 761 31.97 21.85 -5.48
N GLY A 762 31.82 22.72 -6.49
CA GLY A 762 32.19 24.15 -6.44
C GLY A 762 33.15 24.58 -7.56
N ASN A 763 33.58 25.84 -7.54
CA ASN A 763 34.55 26.37 -8.51
C ASN A 763 35.91 25.68 -8.32
N VAL A 764 36.45 25.13 -9.41
CA VAL A 764 37.79 24.52 -9.44
C VAL A 764 38.68 25.28 -10.42
N TYR A 765 39.98 25.27 -10.15
CA TYR A 765 40.96 25.96 -10.98
C TYR A 765 41.60 24.95 -11.94
N SER A 766 41.44 25.18 -13.24
CA SER A 766 42.14 24.42 -14.28
C SER A 766 43.48 25.08 -14.59
N GLN A 767 44.56 24.32 -14.48
CA GLN A 767 45.90 24.75 -14.84
C GLN A 767 46.47 23.84 -15.93
N THR A 768 46.87 24.45 -17.04
CA THR A 768 47.76 23.83 -18.04
C THR A 768 49.16 24.39 -17.85
N ILE A 769 50.15 23.52 -17.83
CA ILE A 769 51.56 23.89 -17.91
C ILE A 769 52.18 23.31 -19.17
N THR A 770 53.17 24.03 -19.70
CA THR A 770 54.04 23.58 -20.77
C THR A 770 55.48 23.58 -20.27
N ALA A 771 56.21 22.54 -20.63
CA ALA A 771 57.63 22.38 -20.34
C ALA A 771 58.40 22.35 -21.65
N THR A 772 59.08 23.44 -21.98
CA THR A 772 59.96 23.48 -23.15
C THR A 772 61.35 23.05 -22.72
N ILE A 773 61.78 21.88 -23.17
CA ILE A 773 63.05 21.24 -22.80
C ILE A 773 64.02 21.45 -23.97
N LEU A 774 65.06 22.22 -23.72
CA LEU A 774 66.10 22.59 -24.67
C LEU A 774 67.35 21.75 -24.39
N PHE A 775 67.89 21.12 -25.42
CA PHE A 775 69.22 20.53 -25.38
C PHE A 775 70.18 21.52 -26.04
N VAL A 776 71.12 22.03 -25.25
CA VAL A 776 72.03 23.11 -25.64
C VAL A 776 73.45 22.56 -25.65
N GLY A 777 74.16 22.76 -26.77
CA GLY A 777 75.55 22.35 -26.94
C GLY A 777 76.53 23.32 -26.27
N GLU A 778 77.82 22.99 -26.33
CA GLU A 778 78.90 23.75 -25.67
C GLU A 778 79.05 25.16 -26.25
N ASP A 779 78.77 25.33 -27.54
CA ASP A 779 78.78 26.61 -28.25
C ASP A 779 77.55 27.49 -27.92
N GLY A 780 76.63 27.01 -27.10
CA GLY A 780 75.40 27.69 -26.72
C GLY A 780 74.27 27.56 -27.75
N SER A 781 74.47 26.81 -28.84
CA SER A 781 73.43 26.52 -29.83
C SER A 781 72.42 25.50 -29.30
N THR A 782 71.15 25.63 -29.71
CA THR A 782 70.12 24.64 -29.37
C THR A 782 70.16 23.50 -30.38
N ILE A 783 70.58 22.33 -29.93
CA ILE A 783 70.65 21.09 -30.71
C ILE A 783 69.25 20.61 -31.07
N THR A 784 68.37 20.55 -30.07
CA THR A 784 66.98 20.14 -30.25
C THR A 784 66.08 20.65 -29.13
N THR A 785 64.79 20.74 -29.41
CA THR A 785 63.76 21.16 -28.46
C THR A 785 62.70 20.09 -28.35
N LEU A 786 62.26 19.81 -27.12
CA LEU A 786 61.13 18.95 -26.80
C LEU A 786 60.09 19.74 -26.03
N ASN A 787 58.83 19.39 -26.22
CA ASN A 787 57.74 19.98 -25.44
C ASN A 787 57.06 18.90 -24.62
N GLY A 788 56.90 19.18 -23.34
CA GLY A 788 56.01 18.46 -22.45
C GLY A 788 54.81 19.32 -22.11
N SER A 789 53.69 18.68 -21.77
CA SER A 789 52.53 19.38 -21.22
C SER A 789 51.92 18.60 -20.08
N GLY A 790 51.32 19.33 -19.14
CA GLY A 790 50.63 18.76 -18.00
C GLY A 790 49.38 19.60 -17.74
N LYS A 791 48.23 18.94 -17.59
CA LYS A 791 46.97 19.63 -17.33
C LYS A 791 46.22 18.94 -16.21
N SER A 792 45.79 19.72 -15.23
CA SER A 792 45.01 19.20 -14.12
C SER A 792 44.09 20.25 -13.52
N VAL A 793 43.18 19.80 -12.66
CA VAL A 793 42.26 20.65 -11.90
C VAL A 793 42.54 20.52 -10.40
N GLY A 794 42.57 21.66 -9.71
CA GLY A 794 42.83 21.74 -8.28
C GLY A 794 41.75 22.50 -7.52
N LYS A 795 41.71 22.27 -6.20
CA LYS A 795 40.79 22.97 -5.29
C LYS A 795 41.15 24.46 -5.12
N ASN A 796 42.41 24.79 -5.33
CA ASN A 796 42.95 26.15 -5.38
C ASN A 796 44.08 26.20 -6.41
N GLU A 797 44.62 27.39 -6.66
CA GLU A 797 45.61 27.62 -7.71
C GLU A 797 46.92 26.84 -7.48
N GLU A 798 47.43 26.82 -6.26
CA GLU A 798 48.67 26.11 -5.92
C GLU A 798 48.51 24.60 -6.09
N ASN A 799 47.38 24.05 -5.63
CA ASN A 799 47.05 22.64 -5.79
C ASN A 799 46.82 22.25 -7.26
N ALA A 800 46.25 23.13 -8.08
CA ALA A 800 46.08 22.89 -9.51
C ALA A 800 47.42 22.84 -10.23
N LEU A 801 48.35 23.73 -9.86
CA LEU A 801 49.71 23.76 -10.40
C LEU A 801 50.52 22.51 -10.00
N GLU A 802 50.50 22.12 -8.72
CA GLU A 802 51.16 20.87 -8.26
C GLU A 802 50.65 19.66 -9.04
N LYS A 803 49.33 19.51 -9.18
CA LYS A 803 48.76 18.38 -9.93
C LYS A 803 49.03 18.45 -11.44
N ALA A 804 49.16 19.65 -12.02
CA ALA A 804 49.52 19.80 -13.42
C ALA A 804 50.99 19.41 -13.67
N ILE A 805 51.89 19.69 -12.72
CA ILE A 805 53.28 19.19 -12.70
C ILE A 805 53.31 17.68 -12.53
N ASP A 806 52.42 17.13 -11.68
CA ASP A 806 52.27 15.69 -11.55
C ASP A 806 51.90 15.02 -12.87
N ALA A 807 50.96 15.63 -13.59
CA ALA A 807 50.48 15.19 -14.89
C ALA A 807 51.41 15.54 -16.07
N LEU A 808 52.57 16.15 -15.83
CA LEU A 808 53.50 16.52 -16.91
C LEU A 808 54.01 15.26 -17.63
N GLN A 809 53.73 15.20 -18.94
CA GLN A 809 54.20 14.14 -19.82
C GLN A 809 55.02 14.73 -20.97
N VAL A 810 56.05 13.99 -21.36
CA VAL A 810 56.84 14.23 -22.58
C VAL A 810 56.72 12.97 -23.43
N ASP A 811 56.52 13.13 -24.73
CA ASP A 811 56.41 12.00 -25.63
C ASP A 811 57.72 11.19 -25.64
N LYS A 812 57.60 9.86 -25.47
CA LYS A 812 58.75 8.96 -25.38
C LYS A 812 59.51 8.85 -26.70
N SER A 813 58.81 8.95 -27.84
CA SER A 813 59.41 8.86 -29.17
C SER A 813 60.14 10.15 -29.55
N ASP A 814 59.57 11.30 -29.18
CA ASP A 814 60.24 12.60 -29.34
C ASP A 814 61.50 12.67 -28.46
N LEU A 815 61.39 12.22 -27.20
CA LEU A 815 62.55 12.14 -26.29
C LEU A 815 63.64 11.24 -26.88
N ALA A 816 63.32 10.02 -27.32
CA ALA A 816 64.30 9.13 -27.92
C ALA A 816 64.96 9.75 -29.16
N SER A 817 64.17 10.42 -30.02
CA SER A 817 64.67 11.09 -31.22
C SER A 817 65.60 12.26 -30.90
N ALA A 818 65.29 13.04 -29.86
CA ALA A 818 66.15 14.11 -29.37
C ALA A 818 67.46 13.58 -28.81
N ILE A 819 67.43 12.49 -28.04
CA ILE A 819 68.65 11.86 -27.52
C ILE A 819 69.55 11.37 -28.65
N VAL A 820 69.00 10.76 -29.70
CA VAL A 820 69.79 10.32 -30.87
C VAL A 820 70.56 11.50 -31.49
N LYS A 821 69.88 12.63 -31.75
CA LYS A 821 70.51 13.84 -32.31
C LYS A 821 71.67 14.34 -31.44
N VAL A 822 71.44 14.40 -30.14
CA VAL A 822 72.42 14.86 -29.15
C VAL A 822 73.64 13.93 -29.10
N THR A 823 73.42 12.61 -29.13
CA THR A 823 74.52 11.64 -29.07
C THR A 823 75.32 11.49 -30.36
N ASP A 824 74.73 11.84 -31.52
CA ASP A 824 75.41 11.81 -32.82
C ASP A 824 76.26 13.09 -33.05
N GLU A 825 75.85 14.25 -32.52
CA GLU A 825 76.66 15.49 -32.58
C GLU A 825 77.89 15.45 -31.64
N GLU A 826 77.81 14.81 -30.47
CA GLU A 826 78.97 14.51 -29.59
C GLU A 826 80.04 13.60 -30.23
N VAL A 827 79.81 13.10 -31.45
CA VAL A 827 80.78 12.29 -32.23
C VAL A 827 81.46 13.13 -33.32
N SER A 828 80.97 14.34 -33.60
CA SER A 828 81.48 15.23 -34.65
C SER A 828 82.34 16.40 -34.11
N GLN A 829 82.55 16.46 -32.79
CA GLN A 829 83.51 17.30 -32.07
C GLN A 829 84.36 16.41 -31.17
#